data_AF-A0A9E2ANE8-F1
#
_entry.id   AF-A0A9E2ANE8-F1
#
_cell.length_a   1.000
_cell.length_b   1.000
_cell.length_c   1.000
_cell.angle_alpha   90.00
_cell.angle_beta   90.00
_cell.angle_gamma   90.00
#
_symmetry.space_group_name_H-M   'P 1'
#
loop_
_entity.id
_entity.type
_entity.pdbx_description
1 polymer ?
#
loop_
_entity_poly.entity_id
_entity_poly.type
_entity_poly.pdbx_seq_one_letter_code
_entity_poly.pdbx_strand_id
1 'polypeptide(L)'
;MKKLIFLAFLVCFTINYAQVEVEKHHRARIYFQSQSELHHLGDLGLPVDHGIKKPNVYIESDFSSSEINRARENGYLIEILIEDVANFYLEQNKPSDVARTTQNADCINSGSNYQTPVNFNVWPASNFGGYYTYSQVLQELDDMAALYPNLISSRANISTFTTEGTANNGTNPPIGGNTIQWVKISDNPNSNSEGEPQILYTSIHHAREPASLSQLLFYMWYLLENYNSDPEVQAIVENTELYFVPVVNPDGYLYNELTAPNGGGLWRKNRKNTNGVDNNRNYDYHINGDPNNTTWGGPGSSANPSSSLYHGTGPFSEVENQAIKWFVEQHDFVLALNNHTFGELVYYPFGYDDVPTPDDDIFRGITEVLVSENGYTPIRDFPFAGDSDDFMYGTVGTHQKIFAMTPEISTSFWPAQANIESICKDMMFTNLTAAQLVGNYGTIINTSDPFINSSSSQANYEIQRLGLQDPGNFTVSVNPISTNIVSVGSAVSHNGLNFMESISNTISLNLDPLINPGDEVTYELIIDNGLFEKTILVTRYFGQPVTLLNDPGDDVIPNWNLTSWSATTEDFVSANSSITDSPNTVYANNANSDIVLINPIDLTGAIAANLSFQAKWEIEDGFDYAQIEVSTDNGLSWIPQCGLFTNNGSGNQSGATNEPVYDGFQTDWVLESIDLSDYLNQFILLRFNLVSDGSVREDGFYFDDLEVKIIQDNLSLNESEFDDITIYPNPVNDEIYIKSTAHDYSATLYSIHGQQIMYQAELTGSSRLDLSGFASGLYILQLQTNTKQQVFKIIID
;
A
#
# COMPACT_ATOMS: atom_id res chain seq x y z
N MET A 1 38.20 88.06 -5.89
CA MET A 1 37.64 87.71 -4.57
C MET A 1 36.18 87.25 -4.75
N LYS A 2 35.89 85.99 -4.35
CA LYS A 2 34.60 85.36 -3.95
C LYS A 2 33.37 85.53 -4.88
N LYS A 3 32.88 84.49 -5.58
CA LYS A 3 32.09 83.28 -5.19
C LYS A 3 30.68 83.56 -4.61
N LEU A 4 29.63 83.15 -5.34
CA LEU A 4 28.30 82.65 -4.91
C LEU A 4 27.49 82.30 -6.18
N ILE A 5 27.57 81.09 -6.72
CA ILE A 5 26.69 79.91 -6.51
C ILE A 5 25.22 80.17 -6.87
N PHE A 6 24.82 79.71 -8.06
CA PHE A 6 23.45 79.35 -8.41
C PHE A 6 23.52 77.95 -9.05
N LEU A 7 23.06 76.93 -8.32
CA LEU A 7 22.97 75.55 -8.77
C LEU A 7 21.48 75.28 -9.06
N ALA A 8 21.13 75.00 -10.31
CA ALA A 8 19.79 74.64 -10.72
C ALA A 8 19.49 73.19 -10.27
N PHE A 9 18.41 73.03 -9.51
CA PHE A 9 17.85 71.75 -9.10
C PHE A 9 17.21 71.05 -10.30
N LEU A 10 17.77 69.92 -10.73
CA LEU A 10 17.09 68.92 -11.55
C LEU A 10 16.65 67.82 -10.59
N VAL A 11 15.38 67.82 -10.20
CA VAL A 11 14.77 66.72 -9.42
C VAL A 11 14.46 65.60 -10.39
N CYS A 12 15.35 64.60 -10.47
CA CYS A 12 15.00 63.29 -11.01
C CYS A 12 14.13 62.58 -9.97
N PHE A 13 12.84 62.41 -10.24
CA PHE A 13 12.01 61.41 -9.58
C PHE A 13 12.47 60.03 -10.06
N THR A 14 13.37 59.39 -9.32
CA THR A 14 13.55 57.93 -9.42
C THR A 14 12.43 57.30 -8.60
N ILE A 15 11.37 56.84 -9.29
CA ILE A 15 10.43 55.88 -8.74
C ILE A 15 11.22 54.58 -8.58
N ASN A 16 11.69 54.28 -7.37
CA ASN A 16 12.11 52.93 -7.03
C ASN A 16 10.84 52.08 -7.01
N TYR A 17 10.60 51.34 -8.09
CA TYR A 17 9.82 50.11 -7.97
C TYR A 17 10.62 49.21 -7.05
N ALA A 18 10.20 49.05 -5.80
CA ALA A 18 10.61 47.91 -5.02
C ALA A 18 10.04 46.69 -5.75
N GLN A 19 10.89 45.93 -6.47
CA GLN A 19 10.53 44.57 -6.82
C GLN A 19 10.28 43.86 -5.49
N VAL A 20 9.06 43.33 -5.29
CA VAL A 20 8.83 42.34 -4.26
C VAL A 20 9.71 41.17 -4.64
N GLU A 21 10.80 40.97 -3.92
CA GLU A 21 11.68 39.82 -4.11
C GLU A 21 10.83 38.59 -3.76
N VAL A 22 10.55 37.74 -4.74
CA VAL A 22 9.79 36.51 -4.51
C VAL A 22 10.62 35.65 -3.56
N GLU A 23 10.04 35.33 -2.41
CA GLU A 23 10.74 34.57 -1.39
C GLU A 23 11.14 33.20 -1.95
N LYS A 24 12.44 32.92 -1.95
CA LYS A 24 12.97 31.65 -2.42
C LYS A 24 12.68 30.55 -1.40
N HIS A 25 12.25 29.40 -1.89
CA HIS A 25 12.03 28.21 -1.09
C HIS A 25 13.06 27.14 -1.40
N HIS A 26 13.37 26.32 -0.40
CA HIS A 26 14.37 25.28 -0.44
C HIS A 26 13.79 24.00 0.16
N ARG A 27 14.14 22.84 -0.39
CA ARG A 27 13.92 21.59 0.33
C ARG A 27 15.02 21.48 1.36
N ALA A 28 14.65 21.42 2.62
CA ALA A 28 15.62 21.35 3.70
C ALA A 28 15.23 20.26 4.70
N ARG A 29 16.24 19.58 5.22
CA ARG A 29 16.16 18.68 6.36
C ARG A 29 16.55 19.47 7.60
N ILE A 30 15.63 19.63 8.54
CA ILE A 30 15.86 20.29 9.84
C ILE A 30 15.92 19.21 10.90
N TYR A 31 17.06 19.08 11.57
CA TYR A 31 17.29 18.06 12.58
C TYR A 31 16.77 18.51 13.95
N PHE A 32 16.09 17.62 14.66
CA PHE A 32 15.58 17.83 16.02
C PHE A 32 15.76 16.55 16.84
N GLN A 33 15.78 16.65 18.18
CA GLN A 33 16.09 15.53 19.08
C GLN A 33 14.91 15.05 19.92
N SER A 34 13.79 15.78 19.89
CA SER A 34 12.57 15.42 20.61
C SER A 34 11.34 16.04 19.98
N GLN A 35 10.16 15.47 20.26
CA GLN A 35 8.88 16.07 19.87
C GLN A 35 8.73 17.52 20.36
N SER A 36 9.26 17.84 21.55
CA SER A 36 9.24 19.21 22.06
C SER A 36 10.05 20.21 21.23
N GLU A 37 11.11 19.75 20.56
CA GLU A 37 11.89 20.57 19.63
C GLU A 37 11.18 20.74 18.29
N LEU A 38 10.45 19.72 17.82
CA LEU A 38 9.59 19.83 16.64
C LEU A 38 8.43 20.82 16.88
N HIS A 39 7.83 20.76 18.06
CA HIS A 39 6.80 21.72 18.49
C HIS A 39 7.34 23.15 18.49
N HIS A 40 8.53 23.35 19.03
CA HIS A 40 9.16 24.65 19.05
C HIS A 40 9.46 25.18 17.63
N LEU A 41 9.78 24.33 16.65
CA LEU A 41 9.83 24.75 15.24
C LEU A 41 8.47 25.26 14.74
N GLY A 42 7.39 24.58 15.12
CA GLY A 42 6.02 25.04 14.89
C GLY A 42 5.73 26.41 15.53
N ASP A 43 6.11 26.62 16.79
CA ASP A 43 5.96 27.89 17.51
C ASP A 43 6.77 29.04 16.86
N LEU A 44 7.91 28.71 16.27
CA LEU A 44 8.70 29.64 15.46
C LEU A 44 8.01 29.97 14.12
N GLY A 45 6.90 29.30 13.79
CA GLY A 45 6.08 29.48 12.61
C GLY A 45 6.66 28.81 11.38
N LEU A 46 7.30 27.65 11.54
CA LEU A 46 7.66 26.74 10.46
C LEU A 46 6.54 25.72 10.26
N PRO A 47 6.16 25.42 9.00
CA PRO A 47 5.16 24.41 8.70
C PRO A 47 5.72 23.01 8.93
N VAL A 48 5.46 22.47 10.11
CA VAL A 48 5.89 21.11 10.52
C VAL A 48 4.76 20.08 10.43
N ASP A 49 3.62 20.48 9.87
CA ASP A 49 2.43 19.66 9.69
C ASP A 49 2.47 18.71 8.50
N HIS A 50 3.38 18.93 7.56
CA HIS A 50 3.54 18.11 6.36
C HIS A 50 5.03 17.94 6.04
N GLY A 51 5.31 17.00 5.15
CA GLY A 51 6.67 16.61 4.79
C GLY A 51 7.09 15.29 5.41
N ILE A 52 8.27 14.82 5.02
CA ILE A 52 8.82 13.53 5.44
C ILE A 52 9.46 13.72 6.82
N LYS A 53 8.99 12.97 7.80
CA LYS A 53 9.44 13.09 9.19
C LYS A 53 10.08 11.78 9.64
N LYS A 54 11.25 11.88 10.25
CA LYS A 54 11.85 10.79 11.03
C LYS A 54 11.73 11.16 12.51
N PRO A 55 10.90 10.44 13.30
CA PRO A 55 10.60 10.80 14.69
C PRO A 55 11.88 11.02 15.51
N ASN A 56 11.96 12.17 16.19
CA ASN A 56 13.11 12.59 17.00
C ASN A 56 14.46 12.67 16.26
N VAL A 57 14.43 12.81 14.92
CA VAL A 57 15.64 12.93 14.10
C VAL A 57 15.58 14.14 13.18
N TYR A 58 14.60 14.20 12.26
CA TYR A 58 14.50 15.31 11.32
C TYR A 58 13.10 15.47 10.73
N ILE A 59 12.86 16.65 10.17
CA ILE A 59 11.76 16.94 9.23
C ILE A 59 12.32 17.46 7.91
N GLU A 60 11.83 16.91 6.81
CA GLU A 60 12.12 17.32 5.44
C GLU A 60 10.88 17.92 4.78
N SER A 61 10.98 19.19 4.38
CA SER A 61 9.92 19.85 3.65
C SER A 61 10.48 20.99 2.80
N ASP A 62 9.62 21.61 2.01
CA ASP A 62 9.97 22.81 1.24
C ASP A 62 9.70 24.06 2.09
N PHE A 63 10.76 24.61 2.67
CA PHE A 63 10.73 25.77 3.54
C PHE A 63 11.19 27.04 2.80
N SER A 64 10.55 28.15 3.09
CA SER A 64 10.98 29.47 2.66
C SER A 64 12.32 29.88 3.29
N SER A 65 13.02 30.80 2.65
CA SER A 65 14.29 31.32 3.16
C SER A 65 14.13 31.97 4.55
N SER A 66 13.01 32.62 4.84
CA SER A 66 12.74 33.18 6.18
C SER A 66 12.47 32.11 7.23
N GLU A 67 11.79 31.01 6.88
CA GLU A 67 11.58 29.86 7.77
C GLU A 67 12.92 29.21 8.15
N ILE A 68 13.77 28.95 7.16
CA ILE A 68 15.11 28.38 7.38
C ILE A 68 15.97 29.28 8.25
N ASN A 69 15.94 30.60 8.01
CA ASN A 69 16.71 31.54 8.81
C ASN A 69 16.21 31.59 10.26
N ARG A 70 14.88 31.58 10.49
CA ARG A 70 14.30 31.48 11.84
C ARG A 70 14.76 30.23 12.57
N ALA A 71 14.78 29.07 11.91
CA ALA A 71 15.29 27.83 12.52
C ALA A 71 16.80 27.91 12.82
N ARG A 72 17.63 28.42 11.90
CA ARG A 72 19.09 28.61 12.15
C ARG A 72 19.37 29.53 13.32
N GLU A 73 18.65 30.64 13.41
CA GLU A 73 18.78 31.62 14.49
C GLU A 73 18.43 31.04 15.86
N ASN A 74 17.61 29.98 15.89
CA ASN A 74 17.24 29.24 17.10
C ASN A 74 18.08 27.97 17.34
N GLY A 75 19.17 27.79 16.58
CA GLY A 75 20.18 26.77 16.86
C GLY A 75 19.94 25.40 16.21
N TYR A 76 18.93 25.27 15.34
CA TYR A 76 18.68 24.01 14.64
C TYR A 76 19.73 23.75 13.56
N LEU A 77 20.13 22.49 13.43
CA LEU A 77 20.97 22.03 12.32
C LEU A 77 20.08 21.85 11.09
N ILE A 78 20.52 22.41 9.96
CA ILE A 78 19.78 22.38 8.70
C ILE A 78 20.68 21.95 7.56
N GLU A 79 20.23 20.97 6.80
CA GLU A 79 20.80 20.52 5.54
C GLU A 79 19.88 20.96 4.39
N ILE A 80 20.44 21.67 3.39
CA ILE A 80 19.68 22.07 2.20
C ILE A 80 19.84 20.96 1.16
N LEU A 81 18.73 20.29 0.84
CA LEU A 81 18.67 19.20 -0.14
C LEU A 81 18.44 19.73 -1.55
N ILE A 82 17.58 20.77 -1.69
CA ILE A 82 17.29 21.43 -2.96
C ILE A 82 17.29 22.95 -2.73
N GLU A 83 18.23 23.65 -3.36
CA GLU A 83 18.42 25.11 -3.23
C GLU A 83 17.31 25.95 -3.89
N ASP A 84 16.59 25.40 -4.86
CA ASP A 84 15.52 26.09 -5.59
C ASP A 84 14.44 25.09 -5.99
N VAL A 85 13.48 24.87 -5.11
CA VAL A 85 12.44 23.86 -5.34
C VAL A 85 11.51 24.23 -6.49
N ALA A 86 11.24 25.53 -6.70
CA ALA A 86 10.43 25.99 -7.82
C ALA A 86 11.11 25.66 -9.15
N ASN A 87 12.42 25.89 -9.27
CA ASN A 87 13.17 25.49 -10.46
C ASN A 87 13.29 23.96 -10.57
N PHE A 88 13.49 23.23 -9.47
CA PHE A 88 13.51 21.76 -9.47
C PHE A 88 12.22 21.17 -10.05
N TYR A 89 11.05 21.65 -9.63
CA TYR A 89 9.75 21.19 -10.15
C TYR A 89 9.53 21.47 -11.64
N LEU A 90 10.21 22.48 -12.19
CA LEU A 90 10.20 22.74 -13.64
C LEU A 90 11.18 21.82 -14.39
N GLU A 91 12.35 21.55 -13.81
CA GLU A 91 13.40 20.75 -14.44
C GLU A 91 13.09 19.25 -14.45
N GLN A 92 12.37 18.73 -13.44
CA GLN A 92 11.99 17.31 -13.36
C GLN A 92 11.13 16.84 -14.55
N ASN A 93 10.43 17.76 -15.22
CA ASN A 93 9.56 17.47 -16.36
C ASN A 93 10.30 17.50 -17.71
N LYS A 94 11.63 17.60 -17.72
CA LYS A 94 12.44 17.48 -18.93
C LYS A 94 12.68 16.00 -19.26
N PRO A 95 12.73 15.62 -20.55
CA PRO A 95 12.96 14.24 -20.92
C PRO A 95 14.32 13.76 -20.39
N SER A 96 14.31 12.80 -19.47
CA SER A 96 15.48 12.01 -19.08
C SER A 96 15.34 10.59 -19.63
N ASP A 97 16.29 10.19 -20.46
CA ASP A 97 16.45 8.81 -20.93
C ASP A 97 16.82 7.92 -19.74
N VAL A 98 15.88 7.17 -19.15
CA VAL A 98 16.04 5.76 -18.75
C VAL A 98 14.64 5.22 -18.40
N ALA A 99 14.11 4.35 -19.26
CA ALA A 99 13.17 3.32 -18.84
C ALA A 99 13.89 1.98 -19.02
N ARG A 100 13.97 1.18 -17.94
CA ARG A 100 14.27 -0.25 -18.04
C ARG A 100 13.07 -0.98 -17.48
N THR A 101 12.45 -1.78 -18.33
CA THR A 101 11.50 -2.82 -17.94
C THR A 101 12.26 -4.15 -17.94
N THR A 102 12.06 -4.96 -16.90
CA THR A 102 12.47 -6.37 -16.86
C THR A 102 11.34 -7.20 -16.27
N GLN A 103 11.14 -8.39 -16.84
CA GLN A 103 10.07 -9.33 -16.50
C GLN A 103 10.13 -9.78 -15.02
N ASN A 104 8.96 -9.95 -14.40
CA ASN A 104 8.73 -10.37 -13.00
C ASN A 104 9.32 -9.50 -11.88
N ALA A 105 9.78 -8.28 -12.18
CA ALA A 105 10.05 -7.25 -11.17
C ALA A 105 8.80 -6.43 -10.80
N ASP A 106 7.67 -6.70 -11.45
CA ASP A 106 6.46 -5.93 -11.29
C ASP A 106 5.55 -6.68 -10.31
N CYS A 107 5.36 -6.13 -9.11
CA CYS A 107 4.20 -6.41 -8.26
C CYS A 107 2.91 -5.93 -8.94
N ILE A 108 2.63 -6.38 -10.17
CA ILE A 108 1.30 -6.20 -10.78
C ILE A 108 0.39 -7.23 -10.12
N ASN A 109 0.19 -7.03 -8.82
CA ASN A 109 -1.10 -6.98 -8.16
C ASN A 109 -1.09 -5.96 -7.01
N SER A 110 -0.49 -4.79 -7.22
CA SER A 110 -0.85 -3.56 -6.49
C SER A 110 -0.40 -2.28 -7.22
N GLY A 111 -0.02 -2.36 -8.50
CA GLY A 111 -0.43 -1.32 -9.43
C GLY A 111 -1.95 -1.38 -9.49
N SER A 112 -2.62 -0.63 -8.63
CA SER A 112 -4.02 -0.26 -8.70
C SER A 112 -4.63 -0.64 -10.06
N ASN A 113 -5.35 -1.77 -10.12
CA ASN A 113 -6.00 -2.30 -11.34
C ASN A 113 -7.05 -1.32 -11.93
N TYR A 114 -7.23 -0.17 -11.29
CA TYR A 114 -8.02 0.95 -11.70
C TYR A 114 -7.53 1.50 -13.05
N GLN A 115 -8.34 1.21 -14.07
CA GLN A 115 -8.14 1.78 -15.39
C GLN A 115 -8.24 3.30 -15.33
N THR A 116 -7.35 3.99 -16.04
CA THR A 116 -7.41 5.45 -16.19
C THR A 116 -8.70 5.82 -16.90
N PRO A 117 -9.54 6.69 -16.32
CA PRO A 117 -10.75 7.15 -16.97
C PRO A 117 -10.43 7.80 -18.31
N VAL A 118 -11.24 7.53 -19.31
CA VAL A 118 -11.08 8.00 -20.69
C VAL A 118 -11.10 9.53 -20.77
N ASN A 119 -11.87 10.19 -19.89
CA ASN A 119 -11.96 11.65 -19.85
C ASN A 119 -10.97 12.30 -18.87
N PHE A 120 -10.17 11.51 -18.14
CA PHE A 120 -9.14 12.08 -17.27
C PHE A 120 -7.94 12.57 -18.09
N ASN A 121 -7.59 13.84 -17.91
CA ASN A 121 -6.52 14.52 -18.63
C ASN A 121 -5.28 14.73 -17.75
N VAL A 122 -4.13 14.21 -18.18
CA VAL A 122 -2.82 14.69 -17.73
C VAL A 122 -2.33 15.73 -18.73
N TRP A 123 -2.28 16.99 -18.32
CA TRP A 123 -1.90 18.08 -19.23
C TRP A 123 -0.40 18.10 -19.48
N PRO A 124 0.09 18.72 -20.58
CA PRO A 124 1.52 18.94 -20.76
C PRO A 124 2.09 19.78 -19.61
N ALA A 125 3.33 19.54 -19.20
CA ALA A 125 3.97 20.30 -18.11
C ALA A 125 3.96 21.83 -18.28
N SER A 126 3.89 22.34 -19.53
CA SER A 126 3.72 23.77 -19.83
C SER A 126 2.34 24.34 -19.44
N ASN A 127 1.37 23.48 -19.13
CA ASN A 127 0.06 23.82 -18.60
C ASN A 127 0.09 23.51 -17.11
N PHE A 128 0.50 24.48 -16.31
CA PHE A 128 0.45 24.42 -14.86
C PHE A 128 1.06 23.14 -14.26
N GLY A 129 2.24 22.73 -14.76
CA GLY A 129 2.97 21.57 -14.25
C GLY A 129 2.35 20.22 -14.62
N GLY A 130 1.34 20.21 -15.48
CA GLY A 130 0.55 19.02 -15.83
C GLY A 130 -0.79 18.92 -15.09
N TYR A 131 -1.03 19.82 -14.14
CA TYR A 131 -2.24 19.86 -13.34
C TYR A 131 -3.32 20.74 -13.98
N TYR A 132 -4.56 20.57 -13.52
CA TYR A 132 -5.71 21.35 -13.97
C TYR A 132 -5.62 22.81 -13.48
N THR A 133 -5.84 23.79 -14.35
CA THR A 133 -6.14 25.16 -13.92
C THR A 133 -7.53 25.23 -13.31
N TYR A 134 -7.83 26.24 -12.49
CA TYR A 134 -9.15 26.37 -11.88
C TYR A 134 -10.26 26.40 -12.93
N SER A 135 -10.06 27.10 -14.05
CA SER A 135 -11.01 27.11 -15.16
C SER A 135 -11.23 25.73 -15.80
N GLN A 136 -10.19 24.89 -15.84
CA GLN A 136 -10.29 23.52 -16.34
C GLN A 136 -11.05 22.65 -15.34
N VAL A 137 -10.78 22.75 -14.04
CA VAL A 137 -11.57 22.05 -12.99
C VAL A 137 -13.06 22.37 -13.15
N LEU A 138 -13.38 23.66 -13.29
CA LEU A 138 -14.73 24.11 -13.52
C LEU A 138 -15.33 23.44 -14.77
N GLN A 139 -14.61 23.43 -15.89
CA GLN A 139 -15.07 22.78 -17.12
C GLN A 139 -15.27 21.27 -16.94
N GLU A 140 -14.37 20.56 -16.25
CA GLU A 140 -14.48 19.12 -15.96
C GLU A 140 -15.77 18.81 -15.20
N LEU A 141 -16.11 19.61 -14.17
CA LEU A 141 -17.37 19.44 -13.44
C LEU A 141 -18.62 19.65 -14.33
N ASP A 142 -18.56 20.62 -15.25
CA ASP A 142 -19.64 20.85 -16.21
C ASP A 142 -19.74 19.70 -17.23
N ASP A 143 -18.62 19.16 -17.67
CA ASP A 143 -18.54 18.05 -18.62
C ASP A 143 -19.03 16.74 -18.01
N MET A 144 -18.65 16.44 -16.77
CA MET A 144 -19.17 15.31 -15.99
C MET A 144 -20.70 15.38 -15.89
N ALA A 145 -21.26 16.54 -15.52
CA ALA A 145 -22.71 16.74 -15.43
C ALA A 145 -23.42 16.65 -16.79
N ALA A 146 -22.75 17.05 -17.87
CA ALA A 146 -23.30 16.94 -19.22
C ALA A 146 -23.31 15.49 -19.73
N LEU A 147 -22.27 14.71 -19.42
CA LEU A 147 -22.13 13.32 -19.87
C LEU A 147 -22.95 12.35 -19.00
N TYR A 148 -23.03 12.60 -17.69
CA TYR A 148 -23.65 11.72 -16.70
C TYR A 148 -24.73 12.43 -15.87
N PRO A 149 -25.75 13.06 -16.49
CA PRO A 149 -26.72 13.91 -15.79
C PRO A 149 -27.62 13.17 -14.77
N ASN A 150 -27.63 11.84 -14.81
CA ASN A 150 -28.37 10.99 -13.87
C ASN A 150 -27.48 10.46 -12.72
N LEU A 151 -26.17 10.68 -12.76
CA LEU A 151 -25.24 10.18 -11.74
C LEU A 151 -24.48 11.29 -11.01
N ILE A 152 -24.44 12.50 -11.57
CA ILE A 152 -23.82 13.67 -10.93
C ILE A 152 -24.69 14.91 -11.07
N SER A 153 -24.69 15.75 -10.03
CA SER A 153 -25.41 17.01 -10.04
C SER A 153 -24.69 18.04 -10.90
N SER A 154 -25.42 19.03 -11.43
CA SER A 154 -24.73 20.25 -11.87
C SER A 154 -24.01 20.89 -10.67
N ARG A 155 -22.82 21.44 -10.89
CA ARG A 155 -22.10 22.13 -9.80
C ARG A 155 -22.94 23.27 -9.24
N ALA A 156 -22.92 23.40 -7.92
CA ALA A 156 -23.63 24.44 -7.19
C ALA A 156 -22.68 25.21 -6.29
N ASN A 157 -23.03 26.44 -5.96
CA ASN A 157 -22.27 27.23 -4.98
C ASN A 157 -22.63 26.77 -3.57
N ILE A 158 -21.66 26.74 -2.66
CA ILE A 158 -21.93 26.64 -1.23
C ILE A 158 -22.53 27.98 -0.77
N SER A 159 -23.86 28.03 -0.71
CA SER A 159 -24.62 29.22 -0.31
C SER A 159 -24.19 30.48 -1.09
N THR A 160 -24.03 31.61 -0.41
CA THR A 160 -23.68 32.91 -0.99
C THR A 160 -22.26 33.38 -0.63
N PHE A 161 -21.39 32.47 -0.17
CA PHE A 161 -20.03 32.82 0.22
C PHE A 161 -19.17 33.14 -1.02
N THR A 162 -18.43 34.24 -0.97
CA THR A 162 -17.52 34.67 -2.04
C THR A 162 -16.17 35.05 -1.45
N THR A 163 -15.09 34.55 -2.04
CA THR A 163 -13.72 34.78 -1.59
C THR A 163 -13.35 36.25 -1.50
N GLU A 164 -12.51 36.60 -0.51
CA GLU A 164 -12.13 37.98 -0.19
C GLU A 164 -10.69 38.31 -0.63
N GLY A 165 -10.15 37.58 -1.60
CA GLY A 165 -8.83 37.84 -2.14
C GLY A 165 -8.68 39.25 -2.71
N THR A 166 -7.48 39.81 -2.60
CA THR A 166 -7.17 41.10 -3.24
C THR A 166 -7.39 40.99 -4.75
N ALA A 167 -8.40 41.72 -5.24
CA ALA A 167 -8.88 41.64 -6.62
C ALA A 167 -7.75 41.70 -7.67
N ASN A 168 -7.65 40.68 -8.51
CA ASN A 168 -6.65 40.62 -9.59
C ASN A 168 -7.22 39.92 -10.84
N ASN A 169 -7.24 40.64 -11.96
CA ASN A 169 -7.78 40.17 -13.25
C ASN A 169 -6.72 39.48 -14.14
N GLY A 170 -5.57 39.10 -13.59
CA GLY A 170 -4.50 38.39 -14.30
C GLY A 170 -4.82 36.93 -14.59
N THR A 171 -5.85 36.37 -13.94
CA THR A 171 -6.37 35.01 -14.13
C THR A 171 -7.83 35.07 -14.59
N ASN A 172 -8.35 33.93 -15.04
CA ASN A 172 -9.76 33.79 -15.36
C ASN A 172 -10.31 32.48 -14.75
N PRO A 173 -11.21 32.55 -13.75
CA PRO A 173 -11.78 33.76 -13.13
C PRO A 173 -10.73 34.61 -12.36
N PRO A 174 -11.03 35.90 -12.06
CA PRO A 174 -10.11 36.76 -11.31
C PRO A 174 -9.94 36.26 -9.87
N ILE A 175 -8.81 36.59 -9.24
CA ILE A 175 -8.66 36.41 -7.78
C ILE A 175 -9.60 37.39 -7.08
N GLY A 176 -10.33 36.91 -6.06
CA GLY A 176 -11.30 37.66 -5.28
C GLY A 176 -12.70 37.67 -5.90
N GLY A 177 -13.70 37.27 -5.11
CA GLY A 177 -15.10 37.20 -5.52
C GLY A 177 -15.54 35.86 -6.11
N ASN A 178 -14.73 34.81 -5.98
CA ASN A 178 -15.07 33.46 -6.42
C ASN A 178 -16.00 32.79 -5.41
N THR A 179 -16.99 32.05 -5.90
CA THR A 179 -17.81 31.16 -5.08
C THR A 179 -17.13 29.80 -4.93
N ILE A 180 -17.35 29.13 -3.81
CA ILE A 180 -16.85 27.77 -3.56
C ILE A 180 -17.91 26.78 -4.09
N GLN A 181 -17.48 25.82 -4.90
CA GLN A 181 -18.39 24.99 -5.67
C GLN A 181 -18.31 23.52 -5.24
N TRP A 182 -19.47 22.86 -5.32
CA TRP A 182 -19.62 21.46 -4.97
C TRP A 182 -20.50 20.72 -5.97
N VAL A 183 -20.36 19.40 -6.02
CA VAL A 183 -21.21 18.46 -6.77
C VAL A 183 -21.53 17.25 -5.89
N LYS A 184 -22.62 16.54 -6.20
CA LYS A 184 -22.97 15.24 -5.62
C LYS A 184 -22.95 14.17 -6.70
N ILE A 185 -22.28 13.05 -6.44
CA ILE A 185 -22.40 11.81 -7.23
C ILE A 185 -23.28 10.85 -6.44
N SER A 186 -24.34 10.35 -7.06
CA SER A 186 -25.29 9.34 -6.53
C SER A 186 -26.22 8.92 -7.68
N ASP A 187 -26.96 7.82 -7.55
CA ASP A 187 -27.97 7.38 -8.53
C ASP A 187 -29.20 8.33 -8.62
N ASN A 188 -29.41 9.23 -7.65
CA ASN A 188 -30.37 10.33 -7.73
C ASN A 188 -29.75 11.70 -7.37
N PRO A 189 -28.80 12.20 -8.16
CA PRO A 189 -27.89 13.29 -7.79
C PRO A 189 -28.58 14.65 -7.57
N ASN A 190 -29.86 14.80 -7.96
CA ASN A 190 -30.66 16.01 -7.79
C ASN A 190 -31.67 15.93 -6.63
N SER A 191 -31.71 14.80 -5.90
CA SER A 191 -32.49 14.64 -4.69
C SER A 191 -31.74 15.22 -3.48
N ASN A 192 -32.49 15.69 -2.48
CA ASN A 192 -31.92 16.19 -1.21
C ASN A 192 -32.26 15.25 -0.02
N SER A 193 -32.77 14.05 -0.29
CA SER A 193 -33.25 13.14 0.77
C SER A 193 -33.40 11.73 0.23
N GLU A 194 -32.30 10.97 0.25
CA GLU A 194 -32.29 9.56 -0.16
C GLU A 194 -32.25 8.62 1.06
N GLY A 195 -31.83 9.13 2.22
CA GLY A 195 -31.68 8.33 3.44
C GLY A 195 -30.45 7.42 3.40
N GLU A 196 -29.59 7.61 2.40
CA GLU A 196 -28.28 7.00 2.25
C GLU A 196 -27.23 7.74 3.09
N PRO A 197 -26.18 7.04 3.57
CA PRO A 197 -25.06 7.67 4.23
C PRO A 197 -24.33 8.64 3.29
N GLN A 198 -23.81 9.73 3.86
CA GLN A 198 -23.12 10.78 3.13
C GLN A 198 -21.62 10.76 3.45
N ILE A 199 -20.78 10.99 2.44
CA ILE A 199 -19.34 11.18 2.58
C ILE A 199 -18.91 12.48 1.89
N LEU A 200 -17.96 13.19 2.50
CA LEU A 200 -17.39 14.43 1.97
C LEU A 200 -15.95 14.21 1.52
N TYR A 201 -15.63 14.63 0.29
CA TYR A 201 -14.26 14.73 -0.18
C TYR A 201 -13.93 16.18 -0.53
N THR A 202 -12.82 16.69 -0.01
CA THR A 202 -12.33 18.03 -0.35
C THR A 202 -10.89 18.00 -0.80
N SER A 203 -10.46 19.04 -1.50
CA SER A 203 -9.06 19.29 -1.84
C SER A 203 -8.77 20.78 -1.91
N ILE A 204 -7.49 21.14 -1.97
CA ILE A 204 -7.03 22.52 -2.09
C ILE A 204 -7.54 23.41 -0.93
N HIS A 205 -7.46 22.91 0.31
CA HIS A 205 -7.41 23.82 1.47
C HIS A 205 -6.16 24.68 1.39
N HIS A 206 -5.03 24.07 1.01
CA HIS A 206 -3.79 24.74 0.65
C HIS A 206 -3.60 24.80 -0.87
N ALA A 207 -3.25 25.98 -1.36
CA ALA A 207 -3.21 26.27 -2.79
C ALA A 207 -2.04 25.62 -3.57
N ARG A 208 -1.01 25.13 -2.88
CA ARG A 208 0.21 24.57 -3.49
C ARG A 208 0.17 23.05 -3.68
N GLU A 209 -0.98 22.42 -3.46
CA GLU A 209 -1.11 20.96 -3.34
C GLU A 209 -1.99 20.37 -4.48
N PRO A 210 -1.68 20.64 -5.77
CA PRO A 210 -2.58 20.32 -6.88
C PRO A 210 -2.81 18.81 -7.12
N ALA A 211 -1.94 17.94 -6.62
CA ALA A 211 -2.17 16.48 -6.69
C ALA A 211 -3.37 16.04 -5.84
N SER A 212 -3.68 16.73 -4.73
CA SER A 212 -4.91 16.50 -3.95
C SER A 212 -6.19 16.66 -4.77
N LEU A 213 -6.18 17.58 -5.74
CA LEU A 213 -7.27 17.86 -6.66
C LEU A 213 -7.31 16.88 -7.83
N SER A 214 -6.14 16.59 -8.44
CA SER A 214 -6.10 15.68 -9.60
C SER A 214 -6.60 14.28 -9.25
N GLN A 215 -6.21 13.73 -8.10
CA GLN A 215 -6.72 12.42 -7.66
C GLN A 215 -8.23 12.44 -7.43
N LEU A 216 -8.78 13.58 -6.97
CA LEU A 216 -10.21 13.71 -6.75
C LEU A 216 -11.00 13.72 -8.07
N LEU A 217 -10.51 14.46 -9.07
CA LEU A 217 -11.10 14.46 -10.41
C LEU A 217 -10.97 13.10 -11.10
N PHE A 218 -9.84 12.39 -10.88
CA PHE A 218 -9.67 11.01 -11.35
C PHE A 218 -10.74 10.11 -10.73
N TYR A 219 -10.91 10.15 -9.41
CA TYR A 219 -11.90 9.35 -8.70
C TYR A 219 -13.33 9.63 -9.19
N MET A 220 -13.69 10.90 -9.37
CA MET A 220 -15.00 11.29 -9.90
C MET A 220 -15.24 10.74 -11.31
N TRP A 221 -14.28 10.88 -12.24
CA TRP A 221 -14.40 10.28 -13.56
C TRP A 221 -14.48 8.75 -13.51
N TYR A 222 -13.70 8.12 -12.63
CA TYR A 222 -13.69 6.68 -12.45
C TYR A 222 -15.08 6.16 -12.04
N LEU A 223 -15.72 6.79 -11.05
CA LEU A 223 -17.07 6.44 -10.61
C LEU A 223 -18.08 6.54 -11.77
N LEU A 224 -18.05 7.65 -12.51
CA LEU A 224 -19.02 7.91 -13.57
C LEU A 224 -18.85 6.99 -14.78
N GLU A 225 -17.61 6.75 -15.20
CA GLU A 225 -17.30 5.94 -16.37
C GLU A 225 -17.50 4.44 -16.13
N ASN A 226 -17.28 3.97 -14.89
CA ASN A 226 -17.36 2.56 -14.54
C ASN A 226 -18.69 2.14 -13.91
N TYR A 227 -19.62 3.06 -13.63
CA TYR A 227 -20.92 2.76 -13.01
C TYR A 227 -21.69 1.59 -13.65
N ASN A 228 -21.62 1.42 -14.98
CA ASN A 228 -22.36 0.34 -15.66
C ASN A 228 -21.56 -0.97 -15.84
N SER A 229 -20.27 -0.97 -15.51
CA SER A 229 -19.35 -2.08 -15.79
C SER A 229 -18.68 -2.66 -14.55
N ASP A 230 -18.60 -1.88 -13.48
CA ASP A 230 -17.97 -2.26 -12.22
C ASP A 230 -19.05 -2.36 -11.12
N PRO A 231 -19.36 -3.59 -10.63
CA PRO A 231 -20.35 -3.80 -9.57
C PRO A 231 -20.03 -3.09 -8.26
N GLU A 232 -18.74 -2.90 -7.93
CA GLU A 232 -18.35 -2.19 -6.70
C GLU A 232 -18.68 -0.70 -6.82
N VAL A 233 -18.34 -0.09 -7.95
CA VAL A 233 -18.70 1.31 -8.25
C VAL A 233 -20.21 1.49 -8.29
N GLN A 234 -20.92 0.57 -8.94
CA GLN A 234 -22.38 0.61 -9.01
C GLN A 234 -22.99 0.58 -7.59
N ALA A 235 -22.54 -0.36 -6.75
CA ALA A 235 -23.02 -0.48 -5.38
C ALA A 235 -22.76 0.76 -4.54
N ILE A 236 -21.58 1.40 -4.69
CA ILE A 236 -21.26 2.65 -4.00
C ILE A 236 -22.22 3.76 -4.44
N VAL A 237 -22.41 3.98 -5.74
CA VAL A 237 -23.22 5.08 -6.27
C VAL A 237 -24.72 4.91 -5.97
N GLU A 238 -25.20 3.67 -5.83
CA GLU A 238 -26.61 3.35 -5.50
C GLU A 238 -26.93 3.35 -3.99
N ASN A 239 -25.92 3.43 -3.12
CA ASN A 239 -26.13 3.29 -1.67
C ASN A 239 -25.39 4.33 -0.82
N THR A 240 -24.61 5.23 -1.44
CA THR A 240 -23.84 6.27 -0.75
C THR A 240 -23.95 7.59 -1.53
N GLU A 241 -24.26 8.68 -0.85
CA GLU A 241 -24.21 10.02 -1.44
C GLU A 241 -22.79 10.60 -1.31
N LEU A 242 -22.08 10.72 -2.44
CA LEU A 242 -20.71 11.22 -2.48
C LEU A 242 -20.68 12.72 -2.80
N TYR A 243 -20.24 13.54 -1.84
CA TYR A 243 -20.15 14.99 -2.00
C TYR A 243 -18.71 15.43 -2.20
N PHE A 244 -18.51 16.31 -3.18
CA PHE A 244 -17.18 16.78 -3.56
C PHE A 244 -17.11 18.30 -3.49
N VAL A 245 -16.09 18.84 -2.81
CA VAL A 245 -15.69 20.25 -2.86
C VAL A 245 -14.26 20.32 -3.39
N PRO A 246 -14.05 20.33 -4.72
CA PRO A 246 -12.72 20.13 -5.30
C PRO A 246 -11.73 21.27 -5.01
N VAL A 247 -12.22 22.50 -4.83
CA VAL A 247 -11.34 23.65 -4.58
C VAL A 247 -11.90 24.50 -3.45
N VAL A 248 -11.42 24.25 -2.23
CA VAL A 248 -11.80 25.05 -1.05
C VAL A 248 -11.18 26.45 -1.10
N ASN A 249 -9.95 26.57 -1.62
CA ASN A 249 -9.18 27.83 -1.71
C ASN A 249 -8.94 28.28 -3.17
N PRO A 250 -9.98 28.74 -3.90
CA PRO A 250 -9.83 29.08 -5.32
C PRO A 250 -8.92 30.29 -5.54
N ASP A 251 -8.95 31.28 -4.66
CA ASP A 251 -8.11 32.48 -4.79
C ASP A 251 -6.62 32.18 -4.62
N GLY A 252 -6.26 31.31 -3.66
CA GLY A 252 -4.89 30.87 -3.48
C GLY A 252 -4.40 30.07 -4.69
N TYR A 253 -5.24 29.18 -5.21
CA TYR A 253 -4.91 28.34 -6.37
C TYR A 253 -4.66 29.18 -7.62
N LEU A 254 -5.57 30.12 -7.92
CA LEU A 254 -5.41 31.11 -8.99
C LEU A 254 -4.14 31.96 -8.83
N TYR A 255 -3.72 32.25 -7.60
CA TYR A 255 -2.47 32.96 -7.37
C TYR A 255 -1.24 32.15 -7.77
N ASN A 256 -1.23 30.82 -7.53
CA ASN A 256 -0.20 29.95 -8.05
C ASN A 256 -0.25 29.88 -9.59
N GLU A 257 -1.43 29.82 -10.21
CA GLU A 257 -1.56 29.88 -11.68
C GLU A 257 -0.99 31.18 -12.26
N LEU A 258 -1.23 32.31 -11.59
CA LEU A 258 -0.72 33.62 -12.01
C LEU A 258 0.81 33.71 -11.89
N THR A 259 1.37 33.19 -10.81
CA THR A 259 2.77 33.42 -10.44
C THR A 259 3.71 32.31 -10.90
N ALA A 260 3.18 31.11 -11.12
CA ALA A 260 3.90 29.92 -11.58
C ALA A 260 3.06 29.16 -12.64
N PRO A 261 2.81 29.75 -13.83
CA PRO A 261 1.90 29.19 -14.84
C PRO A 261 2.35 27.85 -15.45
N ASN A 262 3.62 27.45 -15.24
CA ASN A 262 4.16 26.15 -15.64
C ASN A 262 4.30 25.17 -14.45
N GLY A 263 3.67 25.48 -13.31
CA GLY A 263 3.75 24.68 -12.08
C GLY A 263 4.88 25.11 -11.14
N GLY A 264 4.92 24.49 -9.96
CA GLY A 264 5.90 24.77 -8.90
C GLY A 264 5.57 25.98 -8.01
N GLY A 265 4.31 26.44 -8.03
CA GLY A 265 3.85 27.55 -7.18
C GLY A 265 3.69 27.14 -5.72
N LEU A 266 4.30 27.88 -4.80
CA LEU A 266 4.41 27.50 -3.37
C LEU A 266 3.50 28.32 -2.46
N TRP A 267 2.59 29.11 -3.01
CA TRP A 267 1.63 29.83 -2.19
C TRP A 267 0.66 28.84 -1.54
N ARG A 268 0.56 28.87 -0.20
CA ARG A 268 -0.24 27.94 0.61
C ARG A 268 -1.63 28.51 0.96
N LYS A 269 -1.66 29.72 1.52
CA LYS A 269 -2.82 30.34 2.18
C LYS A 269 -3.91 30.81 1.20
N ASN A 270 -5.02 31.34 1.71
CA ASN A 270 -5.94 32.12 0.87
C ASN A 270 -5.32 33.47 0.42
N ARG A 271 -6.09 34.38 -0.19
CA ARG A 271 -5.59 35.68 -0.67
C ARG A 271 -6.15 36.92 0.03
N LYS A 272 -6.82 36.76 1.17
CA LYS A 272 -7.39 37.90 1.91
C LYS A 272 -6.28 38.88 2.34
N ASN A 273 -6.48 40.17 2.09
CA ASN A 273 -5.55 41.25 2.51
C ASN A 273 -4.07 41.03 2.12
N THR A 274 -3.80 40.47 0.93
CA THR A 274 -2.45 40.23 0.38
C THR A 274 -1.60 39.18 1.10
N ASN A 275 -1.72 39.02 2.41
CA ASN A 275 -0.99 38.01 3.17
C ASN A 275 -1.73 36.67 3.22
N GLY A 276 -3.06 36.68 3.22
CA GLY A 276 -3.89 35.49 3.39
C GLY A 276 -3.80 34.86 4.78
N VAL A 277 -4.74 33.95 5.04
CA VAL A 277 -4.87 33.11 6.23
C VAL A 277 -4.74 31.65 5.81
N ASP A 278 -4.12 30.84 6.67
CA ASP A 278 -4.08 29.40 6.47
C ASP A 278 -5.48 28.83 6.76
N ASN A 279 -6.13 28.32 5.71
CA ASN A 279 -7.47 27.76 5.83
C ASN A 279 -7.48 26.57 6.79
N ASN A 280 -6.39 25.81 6.93
CA ASN A 280 -6.33 24.68 7.86
C ASN A 280 -5.78 25.05 9.24
N ARG A 281 -5.81 26.35 9.60
CA ARG A 281 -5.60 26.87 10.97
C ARG A 281 -6.74 27.80 11.42
N ASN A 282 -7.80 27.93 10.62
CA ASN A 282 -8.88 28.89 10.84
C ASN A 282 -10.19 28.26 11.34
N TYR A 283 -10.25 26.93 11.48
CA TYR A 283 -11.37 26.25 12.11
C TYR A 283 -11.33 26.39 13.64
N ASP A 284 -12.41 25.99 14.30
CA ASP A 284 -12.51 26.01 15.76
C ASP A 284 -13.13 24.71 16.26
N TYR A 285 -12.57 24.19 17.34
CA TYR A 285 -13.14 23.11 18.12
C TYR A 285 -13.13 23.53 19.60
N HIS A 286 -14.26 23.32 20.28
CA HIS A 286 -14.40 23.63 21.71
C HIS A 286 -14.28 22.34 22.49
N ILE A 287 -13.19 22.18 23.24
CA ILE A 287 -12.86 20.95 23.95
C ILE A 287 -13.99 20.59 24.92
N ASN A 288 -14.57 19.41 24.75
CA ASN A 288 -15.74 18.92 25.50
C ASN A 288 -16.96 19.87 25.44
N GLY A 289 -17.07 20.68 24.39
CA GLY A 289 -18.14 21.67 24.21
C GLY A 289 -18.06 22.87 25.17
N ASP A 290 -16.94 23.12 25.84
CA ASP A 290 -16.77 24.32 26.66
C ASP A 290 -16.45 25.54 25.77
N PRO A 291 -17.35 26.54 25.68
CA PRO A 291 -17.16 27.71 24.82
C PRO A 291 -16.00 28.62 25.25
N ASN A 292 -15.38 28.37 26.41
CA ASN A 292 -14.18 29.07 26.84
C ASN A 292 -12.88 28.31 26.56
N ASN A 293 -12.96 27.09 26.03
CA ASN A 293 -11.83 26.20 25.77
C ASN A 293 -11.71 25.88 24.27
N THR A 294 -11.41 26.93 23.50
CA THR A 294 -11.19 26.88 22.04
C THR A 294 -9.78 26.35 21.72
N THR A 295 -9.67 25.55 20.66
CA THR A 295 -8.37 25.14 20.09
C THR A 295 -7.81 26.18 19.12
N TRP A 296 -8.64 27.07 18.55
CA TRP A 296 -8.18 28.07 17.58
C TRP A 296 -7.09 28.97 18.14
N GLY A 297 -6.03 29.19 17.36
CA GLY A 297 -4.85 29.95 17.78
C GLY A 297 -3.96 29.22 18.80
N GLY A 298 -4.20 27.92 19.01
CA GLY A 298 -3.36 27.03 19.81
C GLY A 298 -2.04 26.66 19.13
N PRO A 299 -1.26 25.74 19.74
CA PRO A 299 0.02 25.28 19.20
C PRO A 299 -0.11 24.73 17.77
N GLY A 300 0.94 24.90 16.97
CA GLY A 300 0.89 24.55 15.53
C GLY A 300 0.37 25.63 14.60
N SER A 301 0.03 26.79 15.15
CA SER A 301 -0.48 27.94 14.41
C SER A 301 0.31 29.21 14.74
N SER A 302 0.12 30.29 13.97
CA SER A 302 0.82 31.56 14.18
C SER A 302 -0.11 32.76 14.19
N ALA A 303 0.11 33.69 15.11
CA ALA A 303 -0.57 35.00 15.11
C ALA A 303 0.08 36.02 14.15
N ASN A 304 1.22 35.68 13.54
CA ASN A 304 1.93 36.57 12.62
C ASN A 304 1.29 36.50 11.22
N PRO A 305 0.72 37.59 10.66
CA PRO A 305 0.10 37.58 9.35
C PRO A 305 1.04 37.16 8.20
N SER A 306 2.35 37.32 8.37
CA SER A 306 3.35 36.90 7.38
C SER A 306 3.73 35.42 7.47
N SER A 307 3.32 34.69 8.51
CA SER A 307 3.56 33.25 8.61
C SER A 307 2.68 32.48 7.62
N SER A 308 3.23 31.38 7.10
CA SER A 308 2.51 30.35 6.34
C SER A 308 1.41 29.68 7.17
N LEU A 309 1.54 29.69 8.50
CA LEU A 309 0.61 29.12 9.48
C LEU A 309 -0.32 30.15 10.15
N TYR A 310 -0.52 31.32 9.52
CA TYR A 310 -1.33 32.38 10.12
C TYR A 310 -2.79 31.94 10.30
N HIS A 311 -3.26 31.87 11.56
CA HIS A 311 -4.60 31.35 11.90
C HIS A 311 -5.76 32.34 11.70
N GLY A 312 -5.47 33.59 11.32
CA GLY A 312 -6.49 34.61 11.09
C GLY A 312 -6.79 35.49 12.30
N THR A 313 -7.80 36.36 12.18
CA THR A 313 -8.15 37.33 13.25
C THR A 313 -9.12 36.78 14.29
N GLY A 314 -9.72 35.63 14.01
CA GLY A 314 -10.64 34.88 14.85
C GLY A 314 -10.95 33.53 14.19
N PRO A 315 -11.56 32.59 14.92
CA PRO A 315 -12.07 31.36 14.33
C PRO A 315 -13.09 31.70 13.23
N PHE A 316 -13.03 30.95 12.12
CA PHE A 316 -13.87 31.15 10.94
C PHE A 316 -13.82 32.60 10.41
N SER A 317 -12.69 33.30 10.53
CA SER A 317 -12.53 34.64 9.95
C SER A 317 -12.51 34.65 8.42
N GLU A 318 -12.24 33.50 7.82
CA GLU A 318 -12.18 33.31 6.37
C GLU A 318 -13.50 32.77 5.83
N VAL A 319 -13.90 33.29 4.67
CA VAL A 319 -15.18 32.94 4.03
C VAL A 319 -15.16 31.52 3.48
N GLU A 320 -13.98 31.02 3.11
CA GLU A 320 -13.73 29.64 2.73
C GLU A 320 -14.09 28.69 3.88
N ASN A 321 -13.56 28.94 5.08
CA ASN A 321 -13.88 28.18 6.29
C ASN A 321 -15.34 28.31 6.71
N GLN A 322 -15.94 29.51 6.60
CA GLN A 322 -17.37 29.70 6.87
C GLN A 322 -18.25 28.89 5.91
N ALA A 323 -17.84 28.76 4.65
CA ALA A 323 -18.56 27.97 3.67
C ALA A 323 -18.50 26.48 4.00
N ILE A 324 -17.32 25.93 4.30
CA ILE A 324 -17.19 24.52 4.70
C ILE A 324 -17.96 24.23 5.98
N LYS A 325 -17.85 25.10 7.00
CA LYS A 325 -18.66 25.03 8.22
C LYS A 325 -20.15 24.96 7.90
N TRP A 326 -20.64 25.89 7.09
CA TRP A 326 -22.06 25.90 6.71
C TRP A 326 -22.44 24.63 5.97
N PHE A 327 -21.58 24.14 5.08
CA PHE A 327 -21.84 22.95 4.27
C PHE A 327 -21.99 21.71 5.14
N VAL A 328 -21.05 21.45 6.06
CA VAL A 328 -21.15 20.29 6.97
C VAL A 328 -22.33 20.41 7.94
N GLU A 329 -22.75 21.62 8.31
CA GLU A 329 -23.95 21.85 9.14
C GLU A 329 -25.27 21.64 8.39
N GLN A 330 -25.24 21.52 7.05
CA GLN A 330 -26.44 21.24 6.23
C GLN A 330 -26.53 19.80 5.75
N HIS A 331 -25.58 18.94 6.13
CA HIS A 331 -25.45 17.57 5.65
C HIS A 331 -25.19 16.62 6.81
N ASP A 332 -25.60 15.37 6.66
CA ASP A 332 -25.43 14.30 7.66
C ASP A 332 -24.24 13.41 7.27
N PHE A 333 -23.06 14.05 7.08
CA PHE A 333 -21.83 13.33 6.75
C PHE A 333 -21.42 12.35 7.84
N VAL A 334 -21.07 11.13 7.44
CA VAL A 334 -20.52 10.10 8.33
C VAL A 334 -19.00 10.19 8.36
N LEU A 335 -18.37 10.39 7.20
CA LEU A 335 -16.91 10.43 7.02
C LEU A 335 -16.53 11.61 6.11
N ALA A 336 -15.34 12.17 6.29
CA ALA A 336 -14.77 13.17 5.40
C ALA A 336 -13.29 12.92 5.12
N LEU A 337 -12.86 13.03 3.86
CA LEU A 337 -11.45 13.05 3.47
C LEU A 337 -11.04 14.44 3.01
N ASN A 338 -10.25 15.13 3.82
CA ASN A 338 -9.66 16.42 3.49
C ASN A 338 -8.29 16.18 2.81
N ASN A 339 -8.27 16.09 1.48
CA ASN A 339 -7.06 15.68 0.75
C ASN A 339 -6.04 16.82 0.69
N HIS A 340 -4.81 16.49 1.04
CA HIS A 340 -3.64 17.37 1.12
C HIS A 340 -2.42 16.76 0.40
N THR A 341 -1.35 17.53 0.25
CA THR A 341 -0.02 16.99 -0.07
C THR A 341 1.05 17.69 0.79
N PHE A 342 2.10 17.03 1.26
CA PHE A 342 2.58 15.69 0.93
C PHE A 342 3.10 14.95 2.18
N GLY A 343 3.23 13.63 2.08
CA GLY A 343 3.79 12.82 3.16
C GLY A 343 3.58 11.32 3.04
N GLU A 344 2.64 10.86 2.20
CA GLU A 344 2.17 9.46 2.15
C GLU A 344 1.60 9.03 3.52
N LEU A 345 0.78 9.92 4.10
CA LEU A 345 0.21 9.77 5.43
C LEU A 345 -1.32 9.85 5.39
N VAL A 346 -1.99 9.31 6.39
CA VAL A 346 -3.39 9.61 6.71
C VAL A 346 -3.47 10.10 8.15
N TYR A 347 -3.67 11.41 8.32
CA TYR A 347 -3.88 12.02 9.63
C TYR A 347 -5.30 11.77 10.14
N TYR A 348 -5.43 11.60 11.45
CA TYR A 348 -6.73 11.57 12.13
C TYR A 348 -6.69 12.36 13.46
N PRO A 349 -7.85 12.87 13.94
CA PRO A 349 -7.96 13.63 15.17
C PRO A 349 -7.47 12.90 16.44
N PHE A 350 -7.13 13.63 17.51
CA PHE A 350 -7.06 15.10 17.55
C PHE A 350 -5.69 15.60 17.08
N GLY A 351 -5.69 16.68 16.30
CA GLY A 351 -4.48 17.37 15.85
C GLY A 351 -4.02 18.47 16.81
N TYR A 352 -4.91 19.07 17.60
CA TYR A 352 -4.55 20.21 18.47
C TYR A 352 -3.60 19.87 19.63
N ASP A 353 -3.59 18.63 20.12
CA ASP A 353 -2.80 18.13 21.26
C ASP A 353 -2.67 16.61 21.18
N ASP A 354 -1.74 16.02 21.95
CA ASP A 354 -1.52 14.56 22.00
C ASP A 354 -2.57 13.86 22.87
N VAL A 355 -3.82 13.90 22.42
CA VAL A 355 -4.94 13.29 23.12
C VAL A 355 -5.75 12.42 22.17
N PRO A 356 -6.01 11.15 22.54
CA PRO A 356 -6.87 10.30 21.74
C PRO A 356 -8.29 10.85 21.73
N THR A 357 -9.01 10.59 20.65
CA THR A 357 -10.44 10.87 20.60
C THR A 357 -11.22 9.88 21.46
N PRO A 358 -12.47 10.19 21.85
CA PRO A 358 -13.35 9.18 22.44
C PRO A 358 -13.59 7.95 21.57
N ASP A 359 -13.38 8.06 20.26
CA ASP A 359 -13.60 7.00 19.26
C ASP A 359 -12.27 6.58 18.59
N ASP A 360 -11.15 6.63 19.33
CA ASP A 360 -9.78 6.41 18.80
C ASP A 360 -9.62 5.03 18.14
N ASP A 361 -10.21 3.98 18.74
CA ASP A 361 -10.21 2.64 18.17
C ASP A 361 -10.92 2.59 16.81
N ILE A 362 -11.93 3.44 16.60
CA ILE A 362 -12.64 3.55 15.32
C ILE A 362 -11.73 4.24 14.29
N PHE A 363 -11.10 5.35 14.65
CA PHE A 363 -10.16 6.03 13.75
C PHE A 363 -8.99 5.14 13.35
N ARG A 364 -8.40 4.40 14.30
CA ARG A 364 -7.33 3.45 14.02
C ARG A 364 -7.80 2.36 13.05
N GLY A 365 -8.93 1.72 13.31
CA GLY A 365 -9.46 0.69 12.41
C GLY A 365 -9.79 1.22 11.01
N ILE A 366 -10.42 2.39 10.90
CA ILE A 366 -10.69 3.03 9.60
C ILE A 366 -9.38 3.31 8.86
N THR A 367 -8.42 3.98 9.51
CA THR A 367 -7.20 4.44 8.85
C THR A 367 -6.25 3.30 8.49
N GLU A 368 -6.14 2.26 9.32
CA GLU A 368 -5.42 1.01 9.00
C GLU A 368 -5.99 0.34 7.74
N VAL A 369 -7.32 0.33 7.59
CA VAL A 369 -7.98 -0.19 6.37
C VAL A 369 -7.73 0.72 5.17
N LEU A 370 -7.84 2.05 5.32
CA LEU A 370 -7.73 2.97 4.19
C LEU A 370 -6.36 2.97 3.49
N VAL A 371 -5.32 2.57 4.21
CA VAL A 371 -3.93 2.58 3.74
C VAL A 371 -3.38 1.20 3.40
N SER A 372 -4.17 0.13 3.59
CA SER A 372 -3.69 -1.25 3.49
C SER A 372 -3.21 -1.67 2.10
N GLU A 373 -3.46 -0.87 1.05
CA GLU A 373 -3.07 -1.18 -0.33
C GLU A 373 -2.29 -0.05 -1.04
N ASN A 374 -1.88 1.00 -0.33
CA ASN A 374 -1.19 2.15 -0.96
C ASN A 374 0.15 2.54 -0.32
N GLY A 375 0.58 1.84 0.74
CA GLY A 375 1.83 2.11 1.44
C GLY A 375 1.82 3.37 2.31
N TYR A 376 0.65 3.96 2.58
CA TYR A 376 0.57 5.18 3.39
C TYR A 376 0.58 4.83 4.88
N THR A 377 1.07 5.74 5.71
CA THR A 377 1.08 5.53 7.16
C THR A 377 -0.06 6.26 7.86
N PRO A 378 -0.91 5.56 8.64
CA PRO A 378 -1.92 6.21 9.48
C PRO A 378 -1.24 6.82 10.71
N ILE A 379 -1.53 8.09 11.02
CA ILE A 379 -0.82 8.78 12.10
C ILE A 379 -1.70 9.80 12.83
N ARG A 380 -1.61 9.80 14.16
CA ARG A 380 -2.06 10.92 15.00
C ARG A 380 -0.83 11.74 15.35
N ASP A 381 -0.76 12.96 14.80
CA ASP A 381 0.37 13.87 15.01
C ASP A 381 -0.13 15.23 15.48
N PHE A 382 0.73 15.95 16.19
CA PHE A 382 0.39 17.18 16.92
C PHE A 382 1.63 18.08 17.08
N PRO A 383 1.44 19.41 17.17
CA PRO A 383 0.17 20.11 17.30
C PRO A 383 -0.20 20.87 16.02
N PHE A 384 -1.47 20.84 15.60
CA PHE A 384 -2.00 21.48 14.39
C PHE A 384 -3.32 22.23 14.66
N ALA A 385 -3.38 23.02 15.73
CA ALA A 385 -4.65 23.57 16.17
C ALA A 385 -5.37 24.44 15.12
N GLY A 386 -6.69 24.25 15.02
CA GLY A 386 -7.56 24.97 14.09
C GLY A 386 -7.69 24.30 12.71
N ASP A 387 -7.41 23.01 12.62
CA ASP A 387 -7.61 22.18 11.44
C ASP A 387 -9.08 21.76 11.23
N SER A 388 -9.38 21.28 10.02
CA SER A 388 -10.72 20.84 9.64
C SER A 388 -11.21 19.61 10.40
N ASP A 389 -10.31 18.69 10.73
CA ASP A 389 -10.66 17.35 11.16
C ASP A 389 -11.14 17.38 12.62
N ASP A 390 -10.42 18.14 13.46
CA ASP A 390 -10.80 18.45 14.83
C ASP A 390 -12.18 19.14 14.90
N PHE A 391 -12.46 20.06 13.98
CA PHE A 391 -13.76 20.72 13.89
C PHE A 391 -14.87 19.73 13.49
N MET A 392 -14.67 18.99 12.39
CA MET A 392 -15.65 18.06 11.82
C MET A 392 -15.98 16.90 12.78
N TYR A 393 -15.00 16.40 13.52
CA TYR A 393 -15.23 15.35 14.52
C TYR A 393 -15.72 15.91 15.87
N GLY A 394 -15.01 16.91 16.39
CA GLY A 394 -15.16 17.37 17.78
C GLY A 394 -16.35 18.29 18.01
N THR A 395 -16.76 19.08 17.01
CA THR A 395 -17.84 20.07 17.18
C THR A 395 -19.21 19.43 16.98
N VAL A 396 -19.75 18.84 18.05
CA VAL A 396 -21.09 18.24 18.03
C VAL A 396 -22.19 19.22 18.47
N GLY A 397 -23.35 19.12 17.85
CA GLY A 397 -24.56 19.88 18.20
C GLY A 397 -25.01 20.89 17.14
N THR A 398 -24.09 21.32 16.25
CA THR A 398 -24.46 21.98 14.99
C THR A 398 -24.46 21.02 13.81
N HIS A 399 -23.69 19.94 13.89
CA HIS A 399 -23.76 18.73 13.06
C HIS A 399 -23.54 17.47 13.94
N GLN A 400 -23.72 16.29 13.35
CA GLN A 400 -23.30 15.02 13.96
C GLN A 400 -21.77 14.89 13.91
N LYS A 401 -21.20 13.96 14.68
CA LYS A 401 -19.78 13.63 14.53
C LYS A 401 -19.51 13.18 13.09
N ILE A 402 -18.47 13.72 12.48
CA ILE A 402 -17.96 13.29 11.18
C ILE A 402 -16.58 12.67 11.44
N PHE A 403 -16.36 11.43 11.03
CA PHE A 403 -15.04 10.81 11.06
C PHE A 403 -14.19 11.42 9.94
N ALA A 404 -13.56 12.56 10.23
CA ALA A 404 -12.76 13.31 9.29
C ALA A 404 -11.28 12.89 9.40
N MET A 405 -10.64 12.68 8.25
CA MET A 405 -9.22 12.37 8.14
C MET A 405 -8.59 13.18 7.01
N THR A 406 -7.27 13.36 7.09
CA THR A 406 -6.49 14.09 6.09
C THR A 406 -5.46 13.18 5.43
N PRO A 407 -5.72 12.67 4.21
CA PRO A 407 -4.69 12.05 3.39
C PRO A 407 -3.67 13.09 2.90
N GLU A 408 -2.38 12.88 3.20
CA GLU A 408 -1.25 13.63 2.67
C GLU A 408 -0.62 12.85 1.51
N ILE A 409 -0.95 13.25 0.29
CA ILE A 409 -0.75 12.43 -0.90
C ILE A 409 0.63 12.71 -1.51
N SER A 410 1.30 11.67 -2.00
CA SER A 410 2.61 11.74 -2.64
C SER A 410 3.75 12.25 -1.73
N THR A 411 4.94 12.40 -2.30
CA THR A 411 6.21 12.77 -1.64
C THR A 411 6.63 14.22 -1.90
N SER A 412 5.81 15.02 -2.61
CA SER A 412 6.10 16.44 -2.84
C SER A 412 4.84 17.25 -3.15
N PHE A 413 4.95 18.58 -3.07
CA PHE A 413 3.85 19.48 -3.44
C PHE A 413 3.51 19.43 -4.93
N TRP A 414 4.53 19.32 -5.78
CA TRP A 414 4.41 19.30 -7.23
C TRP A 414 5.09 18.05 -7.82
N PRO A 415 4.49 16.86 -7.68
CA PRO A 415 4.99 15.66 -8.33
C PRO A 415 5.13 15.86 -9.84
N ALA A 416 6.10 15.15 -10.43
CA ALA A 416 6.36 15.22 -11.86
C ALA A 416 5.11 14.84 -12.67
N GLN A 417 4.94 15.46 -13.84
CA GLN A 417 3.79 15.24 -14.72
C GLN A 417 3.57 13.75 -15.01
N ALA A 418 4.66 13.00 -15.21
CA ALA A 418 4.62 11.57 -15.51
C ALA A 418 4.06 10.71 -14.37
N ASN A 419 4.09 11.20 -13.12
CA ASN A 419 3.65 10.47 -11.94
C ASN A 419 2.21 10.84 -11.53
N ILE A 420 1.60 11.85 -12.14
CA ILE A 420 0.25 12.30 -11.77
C ILE A 420 -0.74 11.13 -11.86
N GLU A 421 -0.69 10.36 -12.95
CA GLU A 421 -1.62 9.24 -13.16
C GLU A 421 -1.43 8.13 -12.12
N SER A 422 -0.19 7.73 -11.82
CA SER A 422 0.07 6.69 -10.82
C SER A 422 -0.43 7.13 -9.44
N ILE A 423 -0.10 8.35 -9.03
CA ILE A 423 -0.57 8.93 -7.74
C ILE A 423 -2.10 8.92 -7.65
N CYS A 424 -2.80 9.23 -8.74
CA CYS A 424 -4.26 9.19 -8.75
C CYS A 424 -4.80 7.76 -8.56
N LYS A 425 -4.15 6.77 -9.19
CA LYS A 425 -4.54 5.37 -9.07
C LYS A 425 -4.24 4.81 -7.67
N ASP A 426 -3.15 5.20 -7.05
CA ASP A 426 -2.78 4.78 -5.69
C ASP A 426 -3.82 5.22 -4.64
N MET A 427 -4.53 6.32 -4.90
CA MET A 427 -5.58 6.83 -4.02
C MET A 427 -6.96 6.18 -4.21
N MET A 428 -7.14 5.40 -5.28
CA MET A 428 -8.46 4.84 -5.61
C MET A 428 -8.97 3.86 -4.56
N PHE A 429 -8.10 2.99 -4.05
CA PHE A 429 -8.48 2.06 -2.98
C PHE A 429 -8.96 2.81 -1.73
N THR A 430 -8.20 3.80 -1.28
CA THR A 430 -8.59 4.68 -0.16
C THR A 430 -9.95 5.35 -0.40
N ASN A 431 -10.14 5.93 -1.58
CA ASN A 431 -11.37 6.66 -1.89
C ASN A 431 -12.61 5.74 -1.98
N LEU A 432 -12.51 4.61 -2.69
CA LEU A 432 -13.60 3.63 -2.81
C LEU A 432 -13.93 3.01 -1.46
N THR A 433 -12.91 2.63 -0.69
CA THR A 433 -13.09 2.03 0.63
C THR A 433 -13.74 3.02 1.59
N ALA A 434 -13.33 4.29 1.61
CA ALA A 434 -13.99 5.31 2.41
C ALA A 434 -15.49 5.45 2.09
N ALA A 435 -15.87 5.39 0.81
CA ALA A 435 -17.27 5.43 0.39
C ALA A 435 -18.09 4.19 0.81
N GLN A 436 -17.43 3.05 1.01
CA GLN A 436 -18.06 1.83 1.54
C GLN A 436 -18.17 1.86 3.06
N LEU A 437 -17.15 2.38 3.76
CA LEU A 437 -17.08 2.41 5.22
C LEU A 437 -18.23 3.19 5.87
N VAL A 438 -18.83 4.17 5.17
CA VAL A 438 -19.98 4.92 5.70
C VAL A 438 -21.27 4.07 5.77
N GLY A 439 -21.35 2.97 5.03
CA GLY A 439 -22.47 2.04 5.01
C GLY A 439 -22.25 0.76 5.82
N ASN A 440 -23.02 -0.29 5.52
CA ASN A 440 -22.80 -1.64 6.06
C ASN A 440 -21.82 -2.42 5.17
N TYR A 441 -20.52 -2.31 5.44
CA TYR A 441 -19.46 -2.92 4.64
C TYR A 441 -18.69 -4.00 5.42
N GLY A 442 -18.26 -5.04 4.71
CA GLY A 442 -17.42 -6.09 5.27
C GLY A 442 -16.54 -6.71 4.20
N THR A 443 -15.36 -7.16 4.61
CA THR A 443 -14.43 -7.90 3.76
C THR A 443 -14.63 -9.40 3.97
N ILE A 444 -14.20 -10.16 2.98
CA ILE A 444 -14.15 -11.61 3.04
C ILE A 444 -12.81 -12.08 2.50
N ILE A 445 -12.15 -12.98 3.23
CA ILE A 445 -10.95 -13.67 2.79
C ILE A 445 -11.20 -15.18 2.78
N ASN A 446 -10.62 -15.88 1.81
CA ASN A 446 -10.59 -17.34 1.86
C ASN A 446 -9.49 -17.79 2.81
N THR A 447 -9.83 -18.73 3.71
CA THR A 447 -8.89 -19.40 4.61
C THR A 447 -8.78 -20.91 4.34
N SER A 448 -9.34 -21.39 3.22
CA SER A 448 -9.22 -22.80 2.79
C SER A 448 -7.80 -23.13 2.35
N ASP A 449 -7.35 -24.35 2.67
CA ASP A 449 -6.11 -24.95 2.14
C ASP A 449 -6.11 -24.91 0.60
N PRO A 450 -5.00 -24.51 -0.05
CA PRO A 450 -4.89 -24.49 -1.52
C PRO A 450 -5.18 -25.85 -2.18
N PHE A 451 -5.05 -26.95 -1.44
CA PHE A 451 -5.27 -28.32 -1.91
C PHE A 451 -6.47 -28.98 -1.25
N ILE A 452 -7.24 -29.71 -2.07
CA ILE A 452 -8.36 -30.52 -1.61
C ILE A 452 -7.99 -31.99 -1.73
N ASN A 453 -7.93 -32.66 -0.59
CA ASN A 453 -7.50 -34.06 -0.47
C ASN A 453 -8.64 -35.08 -0.43
N SER A 454 -9.89 -34.63 -0.41
CA SER A 454 -11.06 -35.51 -0.32
C SER A 454 -12.25 -34.93 -1.09
N SER A 455 -13.17 -35.80 -1.53
CA SER A 455 -14.38 -35.37 -2.22
C SER A 455 -15.40 -34.66 -1.32
N SER A 456 -15.14 -34.58 -0.01
CA SER A 456 -15.92 -33.82 0.97
C SER A 456 -15.03 -32.78 1.62
N SER A 457 -15.03 -31.57 1.06
CA SER A 457 -14.20 -30.45 1.51
C SER A 457 -15.02 -29.33 2.13
N GLN A 458 -14.35 -28.24 2.51
CA GLN A 458 -14.96 -27.03 3.04
C GLN A 458 -14.36 -25.81 2.32
N ALA A 459 -15.22 -24.85 2.02
CA ALA A 459 -14.85 -23.49 1.71
C ALA A 459 -14.77 -22.75 3.06
N ASN A 460 -13.56 -22.61 3.58
CA ASN A 460 -13.29 -21.84 4.80
C ASN A 460 -13.10 -20.38 4.43
N TYR A 461 -13.70 -19.52 5.24
CA TYR A 461 -13.58 -18.08 5.07
C TYR A 461 -13.51 -17.37 6.41
N GLU A 462 -13.02 -16.15 6.38
CA GLU A 462 -13.18 -15.17 7.44
C GLU A 462 -13.82 -13.92 6.85
N ILE A 463 -14.80 -13.37 7.59
CA ILE A 463 -15.33 -12.04 7.30
C ILE A 463 -14.93 -11.09 8.41
N GLN A 464 -14.75 -9.82 8.05
CA GLN A 464 -14.54 -8.74 9.00
C GLN A 464 -15.51 -7.60 8.70
N ARG A 465 -16.19 -7.08 9.72
CA ARG A 465 -17.03 -5.89 9.56
C ARG A 465 -16.16 -4.64 9.56
N LEU A 466 -16.26 -3.84 8.49
CA LEU A 466 -15.56 -2.56 8.37
C LEU A 466 -16.52 -1.35 8.35
N GLY A 467 -17.78 -1.55 7.98
CA GLY A 467 -18.75 -0.45 7.87
C GLY A 467 -19.27 0.11 9.20
N LEU A 468 -19.50 1.42 9.22
CA LEU A 468 -19.96 2.19 10.38
C LEU A 468 -21.48 2.13 10.58
N GLN A 469 -22.25 1.65 9.60
CA GLN A 469 -23.71 1.55 9.72
C GLN A 469 -24.14 0.31 10.51
N ASP A 470 -24.96 0.51 11.53
CA ASP A 470 -25.62 -0.58 12.26
C ASP A 470 -27.00 -0.94 11.67
N PRO A 471 -27.44 -2.21 11.77
CA PRO A 471 -26.69 -3.36 12.29
C PRO A 471 -25.74 -3.98 11.24
N GLY A 472 -24.56 -4.41 11.68
CA GLY A 472 -23.61 -5.15 10.84
C GLY A 472 -24.07 -6.59 10.58
N ASN A 473 -24.89 -6.80 9.56
CA ASN A 473 -25.40 -8.11 9.16
C ASN A 473 -24.83 -8.51 7.81
N PHE A 474 -24.39 -9.75 7.69
CA PHE A 474 -23.80 -10.31 6.48
C PHE A 474 -24.32 -11.73 6.23
N THR A 475 -24.50 -12.10 4.98
CA THR A 475 -24.75 -13.48 4.57
C THR A 475 -23.62 -13.93 3.65
N VAL A 476 -22.97 -15.04 3.98
CA VAL A 476 -21.92 -15.62 3.14
C VAL A 476 -22.49 -16.84 2.41
N SER A 477 -22.22 -16.92 1.11
CA SER A 477 -22.62 -18.04 0.26
C SER A 477 -21.49 -18.49 -0.66
N VAL A 478 -21.64 -19.69 -1.23
CA VAL A 478 -20.72 -20.22 -2.24
C VAL A 478 -21.49 -20.45 -3.53
N ASN A 479 -20.98 -19.94 -4.64
CA ASN A 479 -21.46 -20.27 -5.97
C ASN A 479 -20.42 -21.16 -6.69
N PRO A 480 -20.74 -22.43 -7.04
CA PRO A 480 -19.80 -23.32 -7.71
C PRO A 480 -19.55 -22.88 -9.16
N ILE A 481 -18.29 -22.78 -9.57
CA ILE A 481 -17.88 -22.44 -10.94
C ILE A 481 -17.41 -23.69 -11.70
N SER A 482 -16.58 -24.52 -11.06
CA SER A 482 -16.11 -25.76 -11.67
C SER A 482 -17.18 -26.85 -11.66
N THR A 483 -17.26 -27.60 -12.76
CA THR A 483 -18.29 -28.65 -12.95
C THR A 483 -18.09 -29.87 -12.04
N ASN A 484 -16.90 -30.01 -11.45
CA ASN A 484 -16.57 -31.05 -10.48
C ASN A 484 -17.09 -30.75 -9.06
N ILE A 485 -17.74 -29.60 -8.81
CA ILE A 485 -18.48 -29.33 -7.57
C ILE A 485 -19.94 -29.79 -7.75
N VAL A 486 -20.32 -30.87 -7.09
CA VAL A 486 -21.65 -31.49 -7.19
C VAL A 486 -22.69 -30.74 -6.38
N SER A 487 -22.31 -30.27 -5.18
CA SER A 487 -23.19 -29.47 -4.34
C SER A 487 -22.41 -28.68 -3.29
N VAL A 488 -23.01 -27.58 -2.84
CA VAL A 488 -22.46 -26.70 -1.80
C VAL A 488 -23.42 -26.64 -0.60
N GLY A 489 -22.90 -26.24 0.56
CA GLY A 489 -23.69 -26.02 1.77
C GLY A 489 -24.65 -24.82 1.64
N SER A 490 -25.57 -24.68 2.59
CA SER A 490 -26.44 -23.50 2.65
C SER A 490 -25.65 -22.25 3.02
N ALA A 491 -26.12 -21.09 2.56
CA ALA A 491 -25.60 -19.80 2.99
C ALA A 491 -25.67 -19.63 4.52
N VAL A 492 -24.72 -18.89 5.07
CA VAL A 492 -24.54 -18.67 6.51
C VAL A 492 -24.74 -17.20 6.83
N SER A 493 -25.67 -16.89 7.73
CA SER A 493 -25.92 -15.51 8.16
C SER A 493 -25.19 -15.19 9.47
N HIS A 494 -24.51 -14.05 9.46
CA HIS A 494 -23.83 -13.44 10.60
C HIS A 494 -24.56 -12.14 10.94
N ASN A 495 -24.96 -11.96 12.20
CA ASN A 495 -25.82 -10.84 12.59
C ASN A 495 -25.23 -10.08 13.77
N GLY A 496 -25.25 -8.74 13.68
CA GLY A 496 -24.83 -7.85 14.75
C GLY A 496 -23.34 -7.95 15.07
N LEU A 497 -22.48 -8.12 14.06
CA LEU A 497 -21.04 -7.99 14.24
C LEU A 497 -20.73 -6.58 14.70
N ASN A 498 -19.83 -6.40 15.65
CA ASN A 498 -19.31 -5.10 16.04
C ASN A 498 -18.31 -4.59 14.99
N PHE A 499 -18.06 -3.28 14.96
CA PHE A 499 -17.02 -2.70 14.12
C PHE A 499 -15.67 -3.39 14.37
N MET A 500 -14.96 -3.75 13.31
CA MET A 500 -13.69 -4.53 13.29
C MET A 500 -13.79 -5.96 13.82
N GLU A 501 -14.99 -6.48 14.13
CA GLU A 501 -15.16 -7.88 14.52
C GLU A 501 -14.92 -8.80 13.32
N SER A 502 -13.97 -9.73 13.48
CA SER A 502 -13.74 -10.83 12.54
C SER A 502 -14.41 -12.11 13.02
N ILE A 503 -14.98 -12.87 12.09
CA ILE A 503 -15.54 -14.19 12.35
C ILE A 503 -15.21 -15.15 11.22
N SER A 504 -14.59 -16.28 11.58
CA SER A 504 -14.30 -17.35 10.64
C SER A 504 -15.40 -18.42 10.66
N ASN A 505 -15.75 -18.94 9.49
CA ASN A 505 -16.75 -19.99 9.36
C ASN A 505 -16.52 -20.77 8.05
N THR A 506 -17.34 -21.79 7.80
CA THR A 506 -17.14 -22.68 6.65
C THR A 506 -18.45 -23.04 5.96
N ILE A 507 -18.37 -23.30 4.65
CA ILE A 507 -19.47 -23.85 3.84
C ILE A 507 -19.00 -25.15 3.20
N SER A 508 -19.77 -26.22 3.35
CA SER A 508 -19.38 -27.54 2.81
C SER A 508 -19.31 -27.55 1.29
N LEU A 509 -18.29 -28.21 0.73
CA LEU A 509 -18.12 -28.49 -0.70
C LEU A 509 -18.14 -30.00 -0.95
N ASN A 510 -19.07 -30.48 -1.78
CA ASN A 510 -19.10 -31.88 -2.20
C ASN A 510 -18.65 -31.97 -3.66
N LEU A 511 -17.55 -32.67 -3.90
CA LEU A 511 -16.95 -32.84 -5.22
C LEU A 511 -17.39 -34.14 -5.89
N ASP A 512 -17.28 -34.20 -7.21
CA ASP A 512 -17.53 -35.39 -8.00
C ASP A 512 -16.60 -36.52 -7.52
N PRO A 513 -17.11 -37.70 -7.14
CA PRO A 513 -16.25 -38.84 -6.79
C PRO A 513 -15.27 -39.28 -7.88
N LEU A 514 -15.44 -38.81 -9.13
CA LEU A 514 -14.55 -39.07 -10.28
C LEU A 514 -13.51 -37.97 -10.52
N ILE A 515 -13.43 -36.96 -9.66
CA ILE A 515 -12.43 -35.89 -9.73
C ILE A 515 -11.00 -36.48 -9.64
N ASN A 516 -10.10 -35.98 -10.49
CA ASN A 516 -8.74 -36.49 -10.61
C ASN A 516 -7.74 -35.54 -9.93
N PRO A 517 -6.64 -36.06 -9.35
CA PRO A 517 -5.54 -35.22 -8.92
C PRO A 517 -5.07 -34.29 -10.05
N GLY A 518 -4.95 -32.99 -9.74
CA GLY A 518 -4.67 -31.91 -10.68
C GLY A 518 -5.88 -31.10 -11.13
N ASP A 519 -7.11 -31.59 -10.93
CA ASP A 519 -8.32 -30.86 -11.33
C ASP A 519 -8.51 -29.57 -10.51
N GLU A 520 -8.81 -28.46 -11.19
CA GLU A 520 -9.20 -27.20 -10.56
C GLU A 520 -10.61 -27.31 -9.96
N VAL A 521 -10.73 -26.90 -8.70
CA VAL A 521 -11.97 -26.73 -7.95
C VAL A 521 -12.15 -25.24 -7.72
N THR A 522 -12.94 -24.62 -8.58
CA THR A 522 -13.16 -23.17 -8.59
C THR A 522 -14.57 -22.85 -8.13
N TYR A 523 -14.69 -21.90 -7.22
CA TYR A 523 -15.96 -21.39 -6.72
C TYR A 523 -15.84 -19.92 -6.34
N GLU A 524 -16.97 -19.24 -6.30
CA GLU A 524 -17.09 -17.88 -5.80
C GLU A 524 -17.49 -17.93 -4.31
N LEU A 525 -16.77 -17.21 -3.47
CA LEU A 525 -17.22 -16.84 -2.13
C LEU A 525 -17.87 -15.46 -2.22
N ILE A 526 -19.10 -15.38 -1.74
CA ILE A 526 -19.94 -14.19 -1.87
C ILE A 526 -20.30 -13.72 -0.46
N ILE A 527 -19.96 -12.47 -0.13
CA ILE A 527 -20.47 -11.78 1.05
C ILE A 527 -21.55 -10.79 0.62
N ASP A 528 -22.73 -10.92 1.21
CA ASP A 528 -23.92 -10.09 0.96
C ASP A 528 -24.25 -9.30 2.24
N ASN A 529 -24.30 -7.97 2.14
CA ASN A 529 -24.67 -7.08 3.24
C ASN A 529 -26.15 -6.63 3.20
N GLY A 530 -26.93 -7.16 2.26
CA GLY A 530 -28.33 -6.82 1.98
C GLY A 530 -28.53 -5.69 0.97
N LEU A 531 -27.47 -4.98 0.60
CA LEU A 531 -27.47 -3.90 -0.40
C LEU A 531 -26.72 -4.32 -1.67
N PHE A 532 -25.57 -4.98 -1.51
CA PHE A 532 -24.77 -5.51 -2.59
C PHE A 532 -23.98 -6.75 -2.17
N GLU A 533 -23.48 -7.44 -3.18
CA GLU A 533 -22.65 -8.64 -3.02
C GLU A 533 -21.20 -8.31 -3.42
N LYS A 534 -20.24 -8.70 -2.58
CA LYS A 534 -18.81 -8.74 -2.95
C LYS A 534 -18.40 -10.19 -3.14
N THR A 535 -17.74 -10.46 -4.26
CA THR A 535 -17.39 -11.82 -4.68
C THR A 535 -15.88 -11.95 -4.81
N ILE A 536 -15.32 -13.00 -4.20
CA ILE A 536 -13.94 -13.42 -4.44
C ILE A 536 -13.96 -14.76 -5.17
N LEU A 537 -13.17 -14.87 -6.24
CA LEU A 537 -12.99 -16.12 -6.97
C LEU A 537 -11.91 -16.96 -6.28
N VAL A 538 -12.26 -18.17 -5.90
CA VAL A 538 -11.38 -19.10 -5.19
C VAL A 538 -11.11 -20.30 -6.07
N THR A 539 -9.84 -20.53 -6.43
CA THR A 539 -9.40 -21.73 -7.16
C THR A 539 -8.52 -22.59 -6.26
N ARG A 540 -8.94 -23.83 -6.04
CA ARG A 540 -8.19 -24.84 -5.29
C ARG A 540 -7.90 -26.02 -6.19
N TYR A 541 -6.91 -26.83 -5.83
CA TYR A 541 -6.54 -27.97 -6.65
C TYR A 541 -6.84 -29.27 -5.94
N PHE A 542 -7.55 -30.17 -6.61
CA PHE A 542 -7.79 -31.49 -6.07
C PHE A 542 -6.53 -32.34 -6.20
N GLY A 543 -6.12 -33.02 -5.14
CA GLY A 543 -4.95 -33.88 -5.17
C GLY A 543 -4.15 -33.85 -3.88
N GLN A 544 -3.23 -34.80 -3.75
CA GLN A 544 -2.22 -34.75 -2.70
C GLN A 544 -1.06 -33.90 -3.23
N PRO A 545 -0.77 -32.74 -2.63
CA PRO A 545 0.41 -31.97 -3.02
C PRO A 545 1.66 -32.80 -2.79
N VAL A 546 2.64 -32.67 -3.69
CA VAL A 546 3.98 -33.19 -3.46
C VAL A 546 4.81 -32.03 -2.93
N THR A 547 5.21 -32.12 -1.66
CA THR A 547 6.13 -31.16 -1.04
C THR A 547 7.54 -31.46 -1.54
N LEU A 548 8.12 -30.56 -2.34
CA LEU A 548 9.50 -30.65 -2.84
C LEU A 548 10.52 -30.12 -1.83
N LEU A 549 10.13 -29.09 -1.08
CA LEU A 549 10.91 -28.50 0.00
C LEU A 549 10.00 -28.36 1.22
N ASN A 550 10.48 -28.77 2.38
CA ASN A 550 9.88 -28.49 3.67
C ASN A 550 11.01 -28.17 4.64
N ASP A 551 11.11 -26.91 5.05
CA ASP A 551 12.07 -26.42 6.01
C ASP A 551 11.33 -25.77 7.18
N PRO A 552 11.21 -26.45 8.33
CA PRO A 552 10.45 -25.97 9.49
C PRO A 552 11.22 -24.93 10.32
N GLY A 553 12.28 -24.31 9.80
CA GLY A 553 13.01 -23.25 10.51
C GLY A 553 13.88 -23.72 11.69
N ASP A 554 14.00 -25.02 11.91
CA ASP A 554 14.70 -25.61 13.06
C ASP A 554 16.24 -25.50 12.99
N ASP A 555 16.83 -25.42 11.79
CA ASP A 555 18.28 -25.28 11.57
C ASP A 555 18.56 -24.67 10.19
N VAL A 556 19.62 -23.89 10.07
CA VAL A 556 20.10 -23.35 8.78
C VAL A 556 21.03 -24.33 8.06
N ILE A 557 21.68 -25.25 8.78
CA ILE A 557 22.54 -26.29 8.19
C ILE A 557 21.80 -27.64 8.34
N PRO A 558 21.42 -28.32 7.24
CA PRO A 558 22.23 -28.46 6.03
C PRO A 558 21.66 -27.81 4.76
N ASN A 559 20.57 -27.05 4.86
CA ASN A 559 19.82 -26.60 3.69
C ASN A 559 20.36 -25.32 3.05
N TRP A 560 21.10 -24.50 3.82
CA TRP A 560 21.44 -23.14 3.42
C TRP A 560 22.94 -22.83 3.44
N ASN A 561 23.39 -22.06 2.46
CA ASN A 561 24.62 -21.27 2.51
C ASN A 561 24.26 -19.87 3.00
N LEU A 562 24.90 -19.40 4.06
CA LEU A 562 24.51 -18.14 4.71
C LEU A 562 25.69 -17.17 4.86
N THR A 563 25.35 -15.88 4.93
CA THR A 563 26.27 -14.82 5.33
C THR A 563 26.15 -14.49 6.81
N SER A 564 24.96 -14.08 7.31
CA SER A 564 24.71 -13.83 8.74
C SER A 564 23.41 -14.38 9.32
N TRP A 565 22.50 -14.93 8.51
CA TRP A 565 21.24 -15.50 8.98
C TRP A 565 21.44 -16.73 9.87
N SER A 566 20.54 -16.95 10.83
CA SER A 566 20.60 -18.10 11.75
C SER A 566 19.23 -18.51 12.28
N ALA A 567 19.15 -19.73 12.82
CA ALA A 567 17.98 -20.16 13.56
C ALA A 567 17.91 -19.48 14.93
N THR A 568 16.71 -19.10 15.37
CA THR A 568 16.45 -18.44 16.66
C THR A 568 15.23 -19.01 17.37
N THR A 569 15.28 -19.04 18.70
CA THR A 569 14.17 -19.48 19.57
C THR A 569 13.42 -18.29 20.18
N GLU A 570 13.61 -17.08 19.66
CA GLU A 570 13.02 -15.85 20.19
C GLU A 570 11.51 -15.80 19.94
N ASP A 571 11.11 -16.11 18.71
CA ASP A 571 9.75 -16.20 18.25
C ASP A 571 9.70 -17.22 17.12
N PHE A 572 8.62 -18.00 17.00
CA PHE A 572 8.46 -19.04 15.98
C PHE A 572 6.98 -19.46 15.90
N VAL A 573 6.55 -19.95 14.73
CA VAL A 573 5.22 -20.53 14.55
C VAL A 573 5.26 -22.00 14.93
N SER A 574 6.22 -22.73 14.38
CA SER A 574 6.43 -24.15 14.62
C SER A 574 7.62 -24.36 15.55
N ALA A 575 7.41 -25.21 16.57
CA ALA A 575 8.46 -25.45 17.57
C ALA A 575 9.63 -26.23 16.97
N ASN A 576 10.89 -25.86 17.23
CA ASN A 576 11.34 -25.00 18.35
C ASN A 576 12.02 -23.67 17.95
N SER A 577 12.17 -23.36 16.67
CA SER A 577 12.82 -22.12 16.22
C SER A 577 12.34 -21.69 14.84
N SER A 578 12.60 -20.42 14.50
CA SER A 578 12.48 -19.87 13.15
C SER A 578 13.86 -19.42 12.64
N ILE A 579 13.94 -18.94 11.39
CA ILE A 579 15.17 -18.37 10.82
C ILE A 579 15.03 -16.84 10.73
N THR A 580 16.11 -16.12 11.07
CA THR A 580 16.18 -14.65 10.98
C THR A 580 17.56 -14.17 10.53
N ASP A 581 17.63 -12.97 9.94
CA ASP A 581 18.90 -12.33 9.57
C ASP A 581 19.70 -11.81 10.78
N SER A 582 19.02 -11.47 11.87
CA SER A 582 19.62 -10.77 13.03
C SER A 582 19.22 -11.39 14.37
N PRO A 583 19.56 -12.66 14.64
CA PRO A 583 19.16 -13.34 15.87
C PRO A 583 19.70 -12.63 17.12
N ASN A 584 18.82 -12.33 18.07
CA ASN A 584 19.07 -11.68 19.36
C ASN A 584 19.63 -10.25 19.25
N THR A 585 19.43 -9.58 18.11
CA THR A 585 19.92 -8.24 17.83
C THR A 585 19.07 -7.57 16.75
N VAL A 586 19.33 -6.29 16.50
CA VAL A 586 18.91 -5.64 15.25
C VAL A 586 19.95 -5.83 14.16
N TYR A 587 19.56 -5.74 12.88
CA TYR A 587 20.49 -5.82 11.76
C TYR A 587 21.56 -4.70 11.79
N ALA A 588 22.62 -4.81 10.98
CA ALA A 588 23.71 -3.81 10.94
C ALA A 588 23.40 -2.70 9.92
N ASN A 589 23.96 -1.49 10.09
CA ASN A 589 23.93 -0.48 9.02
C ASN A 589 24.79 -0.94 7.83
N ASN A 590 24.40 -0.59 6.60
CA ASN A 590 25.05 -0.97 5.35
C ASN A 590 25.17 -2.49 5.21
N ALA A 591 24.19 -3.22 5.76
CA ALA A 591 24.13 -4.66 5.63
C ALA A 591 23.73 -5.03 4.19
N ASN A 592 24.28 -6.15 3.74
CA ASN A 592 23.83 -6.88 2.58
C ASN A 592 24.06 -8.34 2.96
N SER A 593 23.01 -9.00 3.43
CA SER A 593 23.07 -10.32 4.00
C SER A 593 22.03 -11.24 3.39
N ASP A 594 22.53 -12.32 2.80
CA ASP A 594 21.71 -13.36 2.22
C ASP A 594 21.86 -14.74 2.89
N ILE A 595 20.80 -15.53 2.72
CA ILE A 595 20.73 -16.97 2.98
C ILE A 595 20.21 -17.67 1.71
N VAL A 596 21.03 -18.56 1.14
CA VAL A 596 20.84 -19.18 -0.18
C VAL A 596 20.66 -20.68 -0.05
N LEU A 597 19.61 -21.23 -0.66
CA LEU A 597 19.36 -22.65 -0.67
C LEU A 597 20.52 -23.40 -1.35
N ILE A 598 21.00 -24.50 -0.77
CA ILE A 598 22.16 -25.25 -1.33
C ILE A 598 21.76 -26.05 -2.57
N ASN A 599 20.61 -26.72 -2.49
CA ASN A 599 20.16 -27.65 -3.52
C ASN A 599 19.07 -26.99 -4.38
N PRO A 600 19.21 -26.97 -5.71
CA PRO A 600 18.14 -26.51 -6.59
C PRO A 600 16.86 -27.33 -6.43
N ILE A 601 15.72 -26.65 -6.48
CA ILE A 601 14.39 -27.25 -6.54
C ILE A 601 14.09 -27.59 -8.00
N ASP A 602 13.69 -28.83 -8.25
CA ASP A 602 13.32 -29.32 -9.57
C ASP A 602 11.81 -29.15 -9.82
N LEU A 603 11.44 -28.20 -10.67
CA LEU A 603 10.04 -27.97 -11.09
C LEU A 603 9.70 -28.67 -12.41
N THR A 604 10.51 -29.64 -12.85
CA THR A 604 10.21 -30.41 -14.07
C THR A 604 9.01 -31.33 -13.90
N GLY A 605 8.08 -31.29 -14.86
CA GLY A 605 6.85 -32.08 -14.81
C GLY A 605 5.80 -31.57 -13.81
N ALA A 606 6.07 -30.46 -13.12
CA ALA A 606 5.05 -29.75 -12.35
C ALA A 606 4.07 -29.04 -13.32
N ILE A 607 2.78 -29.10 -13.01
CA ILE A 607 1.73 -28.33 -13.69
C ILE A 607 1.34 -27.07 -12.92
N ALA A 608 1.67 -27.01 -11.63
CA ALA A 608 1.57 -25.85 -10.76
C ALA A 608 2.65 -25.96 -9.67
N ALA A 609 3.17 -24.82 -9.22
CA ALA A 609 4.18 -24.73 -8.17
C ALA A 609 3.92 -23.49 -7.31
N ASN A 610 4.00 -23.65 -5.99
CA ASN A 610 3.81 -22.56 -5.04
C ASN A 610 4.86 -22.67 -3.93
N LEU A 611 5.38 -21.51 -3.52
CA LEU A 611 6.23 -21.30 -2.37
C LEU A 611 5.42 -20.65 -1.25
N SER A 612 5.45 -21.19 -0.04
CA SER A 612 4.79 -20.59 1.12
C SER A 612 5.67 -20.63 2.36
N PHE A 613 5.55 -19.64 3.23
CA PHE A 613 6.24 -19.61 4.53
C PHE A 613 5.52 -18.67 5.48
N GLN A 614 5.70 -18.88 6.78
CA GLN A 614 5.31 -17.90 7.80
C GLN A 614 6.36 -16.81 7.85
N ALA A 615 5.94 -15.55 7.94
CA ALA A 615 6.85 -14.40 7.98
C ALA A 615 6.39 -13.35 9.01
N LYS A 616 7.37 -12.63 9.55
CA LYS A 616 7.20 -11.37 10.29
C LYS A 616 8.46 -10.53 10.12
N TRP A 617 8.34 -9.21 10.19
CA TRP A 617 9.49 -8.33 10.03
C TRP A 617 9.32 -6.98 10.72
N GLU A 618 10.44 -6.39 11.11
CA GLU A 618 10.56 -4.99 11.47
C GLU A 618 11.79 -4.46 10.72
N ILE A 619 11.55 -3.66 9.68
CA ILE A 619 12.56 -3.14 8.75
C ILE A 619 12.28 -1.65 8.53
N GLU A 620 13.32 -0.82 8.39
CA GLU A 620 13.12 0.62 8.14
C GLU A 620 12.36 0.86 6.83
N ASP A 621 11.11 1.31 6.98
CA ASP A 621 10.18 1.55 5.88
C ASP A 621 10.74 2.52 4.84
N GLY A 622 10.71 2.12 3.57
CA GLY A 622 11.18 2.92 2.46
C GLY A 622 12.69 3.16 2.39
N PHE A 623 13.54 2.59 3.25
CA PHE A 623 15.00 2.74 3.21
C PHE A 623 15.75 1.40 3.20
N ASP A 624 15.40 0.52 4.14
CA ASP A 624 15.94 -0.83 4.25
C ASP A 624 14.93 -1.82 3.67
N TYR A 625 15.38 -3.02 3.32
CA TYR A 625 14.48 -4.01 2.72
C TYR A 625 14.97 -5.44 2.86
N ALA A 626 14.03 -6.38 2.85
CA ALA A 626 14.29 -7.78 2.55
C ALA A 626 13.67 -8.18 1.19
N GLN A 627 14.26 -9.16 0.51
CA GLN A 627 13.71 -9.78 -0.69
C GLN A 627 13.80 -11.30 -0.60
N ILE A 628 12.81 -11.97 -1.18
CA ILE A 628 12.90 -13.37 -1.57
C ILE A 628 13.16 -13.40 -3.08
N GLU A 629 14.21 -14.09 -3.48
CA GLU A 629 14.68 -14.09 -4.85
C GLU A 629 14.81 -15.51 -5.40
N VAL A 630 14.54 -15.66 -6.70
CA VAL A 630 14.70 -16.89 -7.46
C VAL A 630 15.88 -16.76 -8.42
N SER A 631 16.69 -17.82 -8.52
CA SER A 631 17.73 -17.94 -9.55
C SER A 631 17.49 -19.17 -10.43
N THR A 632 17.55 -18.99 -11.75
CA THR A 632 17.42 -20.06 -12.76
C THR A 632 18.75 -20.45 -13.39
N ASP A 633 19.84 -19.79 -12.96
CA ASP A 633 21.19 -19.94 -13.52
C ASP A 633 22.21 -20.37 -12.45
N ASN A 634 21.74 -21.07 -11.41
CA ASN A 634 22.53 -21.62 -10.32
C ASN A 634 23.28 -20.53 -9.53
N GLY A 635 22.60 -19.42 -9.24
CA GLY A 635 23.04 -18.34 -8.35
C GLY A 635 23.90 -17.28 -9.02
N LEU A 636 23.95 -17.21 -10.36
CA LEU A 636 24.69 -16.16 -11.08
C LEU A 636 23.90 -14.86 -11.17
N SER A 637 22.58 -14.96 -11.27
CA SER A 637 21.62 -13.86 -11.17
C SER A 637 20.42 -14.23 -10.31
N TRP A 638 19.81 -13.21 -9.72
CA TRP A 638 18.70 -13.31 -8.78
C TRP A 638 17.57 -12.41 -9.24
N ILE A 639 16.35 -12.93 -9.18
CA ILE A 639 15.12 -12.25 -9.60
C ILE A 639 14.27 -12.11 -8.33
N PRO A 640 13.98 -10.91 -7.84
CA PRO A 640 13.06 -10.71 -6.72
C PRO A 640 11.65 -11.23 -7.04
N GLN A 641 10.97 -11.82 -6.07
CA GLN A 641 9.63 -12.39 -6.25
C GLN A 641 8.57 -11.59 -5.50
N CYS A 642 7.44 -11.36 -6.16
CA CYS A 642 6.25 -10.78 -5.56
C CYS A 642 5.51 -11.85 -4.75
N GLY A 643 5.19 -11.54 -3.49
CA GLY A 643 4.31 -12.29 -2.61
C GLY A 643 3.02 -11.54 -2.30
N LEU A 644 2.23 -12.06 -1.36
CA LEU A 644 1.05 -11.44 -0.79
C LEU A 644 1.38 -10.17 0.02
N PHE A 645 2.57 -10.07 0.60
CA PHE A 645 2.94 -8.96 1.49
C PHE A 645 4.16 -8.16 1.04
N THR A 646 4.59 -8.32 -0.22
CA THR A 646 5.66 -7.49 -0.80
C THR A 646 5.12 -6.19 -1.38
N ASN A 647 5.80 -5.08 -1.13
CA ASN A 647 5.53 -3.77 -1.73
C ASN A 647 6.54 -3.44 -2.84
N ASN A 648 6.29 -2.40 -3.63
CA ASN A 648 7.28 -1.87 -4.56
C ASN A 648 8.32 -1.04 -3.81
N GLY A 649 9.60 -1.36 -4.00
CA GLY A 649 10.67 -0.63 -3.34
C GLY A 649 10.73 0.85 -3.75
N SER A 650 10.94 1.72 -2.77
CA SER A 650 11.01 3.17 -2.90
C SER A 650 12.25 3.64 -3.67
N GLY A 651 12.26 4.92 -4.04
CA GLY A 651 13.45 5.56 -4.63
C GLY A 651 14.66 5.66 -3.69
N ASN A 652 14.47 5.46 -2.39
CA ASN A 652 15.55 5.50 -1.39
C ASN A 652 16.16 4.11 -1.13
N GLN A 653 15.46 3.01 -1.45
CA GLN A 653 15.97 1.64 -1.39
C GLN A 653 16.88 1.33 -2.59
N SER A 654 18.13 1.79 -2.50
CA SER A 654 19.09 1.70 -3.60
C SER A 654 19.38 0.25 -3.99
N GLY A 655 18.95 -0.13 -5.20
CA GLY A 655 19.11 -1.49 -5.71
C GLY A 655 17.82 -2.30 -5.76
N ALA A 656 16.72 -1.81 -5.17
CA ALA A 656 15.39 -2.43 -5.22
C ALA A 656 14.27 -1.45 -5.59
N THR A 657 14.59 -0.30 -6.19
CA THR A 657 13.58 0.68 -6.64
C THR A 657 12.64 0.06 -7.68
N ASN A 658 11.34 0.04 -7.38
CA ASN A 658 10.28 -0.66 -8.12
C ASN A 658 10.51 -2.18 -8.24
N GLU A 659 11.19 -2.79 -7.28
CA GLU A 659 11.26 -4.25 -7.15
C GLU A 659 10.44 -4.69 -5.92
N PRO A 660 9.92 -5.94 -5.88
CA PRO A 660 9.26 -6.48 -4.71
C PRO A 660 10.19 -6.47 -3.49
N VAL A 661 9.74 -5.87 -2.39
CA VAL A 661 10.46 -5.81 -1.12
C VAL A 661 9.52 -6.06 0.06
N TYR A 662 10.08 -6.54 1.16
CA TYR A 662 9.50 -6.39 2.49
C TYR A 662 10.20 -5.25 3.21
N ASP A 663 9.43 -4.27 3.65
CA ASP A 663 9.84 -3.15 4.46
C ASP A 663 8.71 -2.79 5.44
N GLY A 664 8.98 -1.87 6.35
CA GLY A 664 8.02 -1.54 7.40
C GLY A 664 7.86 -2.65 8.44
N PHE A 665 6.68 -2.70 9.05
CA PHE A 665 6.44 -3.46 10.28
C PHE A 665 5.28 -4.45 10.07
N GLN A 666 5.60 -5.74 10.19
CA GLN A 666 4.64 -6.85 10.28
C GLN A 666 4.97 -7.66 11.53
N THR A 667 4.38 -7.28 12.66
CA THR A 667 4.75 -7.82 13.98
C THR A 667 4.11 -9.17 14.31
N ASP A 668 2.93 -9.42 13.75
CA ASP A 668 2.24 -10.71 13.79
C ASP A 668 2.71 -11.62 12.64
N TRP A 669 2.78 -12.93 12.91
CA TRP A 669 3.09 -13.93 11.89
C TRP A 669 1.99 -14.00 10.82
N VAL A 670 2.40 -13.85 9.56
CA VAL A 670 1.54 -13.97 8.38
C VAL A 670 2.01 -15.10 7.46
N LEU A 671 1.05 -15.77 6.83
CA LEU A 671 1.35 -16.81 5.83
C LEU A 671 1.59 -16.15 4.47
N GLU A 672 2.85 -16.04 4.07
CA GLU A 672 3.28 -15.59 2.76
C GLU A 672 3.15 -16.72 1.72
N SER A 673 2.80 -16.35 0.48
CA SER A 673 2.59 -17.25 -0.64
C SER A 673 3.00 -16.61 -1.96
N ILE A 674 3.87 -17.29 -2.70
CA ILE A 674 4.45 -16.86 -3.97
C ILE A 674 4.15 -17.91 -5.05
N ASP A 675 3.59 -17.47 -6.18
CA ASP A 675 3.37 -18.33 -7.34
C ASP A 675 4.68 -18.57 -8.10
N LEU A 676 5.06 -19.82 -8.28
CA LEU A 676 6.27 -20.22 -9.00
C LEU A 676 5.97 -20.75 -10.41
N SER A 677 4.75 -20.53 -10.93
CA SER A 677 4.30 -21.04 -12.23
C SER A 677 5.13 -20.54 -13.42
N ASP A 678 5.82 -19.41 -13.29
CA ASP A 678 6.75 -18.92 -14.33
C ASP A 678 8.04 -19.73 -14.45
N TYR A 679 8.35 -20.54 -13.43
CA TYR A 679 9.55 -21.37 -13.37
C TYR A 679 9.28 -22.85 -13.63
N LEU A 680 8.06 -23.22 -14.05
CA LEU A 680 7.73 -24.60 -14.40
C LEU A 680 8.70 -25.13 -15.46
N ASN A 681 9.10 -26.40 -15.32
CA ASN A 681 10.08 -27.07 -16.17
C ASN A 681 11.52 -26.54 -16.06
N GLN A 682 11.85 -25.84 -14.98
CA GLN A 682 13.20 -25.35 -14.68
C GLN A 682 13.69 -25.86 -13.32
N PHE A 683 15.00 -25.76 -13.10
CA PHE A 683 15.60 -25.87 -11.77
C PHE A 683 15.77 -24.47 -11.20
N ILE A 684 15.34 -24.26 -9.96
CA ILE A 684 15.45 -22.95 -9.29
C ILE A 684 16.24 -23.03 -8.00
N LEU A 685 16.92 -21.96 -7.63
CA LEU A 685 17.42 -21.71 -6.27
C LEU A 685 16.62 -20.58 -5.64
N LEU A 686 16.48 -20.63 -4.32
CA LEU A 686 15.85 -19.59 -3.51
C LEU A 686 16.89 -18.89 -2.65
N ARG A 687 16.71 -17.60 -2.43
CA ARG A 687 17.51 -16.79 -1.50
C ARG A 687 16.65 -15.76 -0.81
N PHE A 688 16.82 -15.62 0.50
CA PHE A 688 16.37 -14.42 1.22
C PHE A 688 17.56 -13.46 1.35
N ASN A 689 17.34 -12.17 1.13
CA ASN A 689 18.38 -11.15 1.16
C ASN A 689 17.89 -9.89 1.88
N LEU A 690 18.58 -9.47 2.93
CA LEU A 690 18.36 -8.20 3.64
C LEU A 690 19.42 -7.18 3.26
N VAL A 691 19.00 -5.97 2.90
CA VAL A 691 19.86 -4.83 2.58
C VAL A 691 19.46 -3.63 3.45
N SER A 692 20.45 -2.95 4.03
CA SER A 692 20.21 -1.75 4.84
C SER A 692 21.12 -0.57 4.50
N ASP A 693 20.70 0.62 4.91
CA ASP A 693 21.33 1.90 4.67
C ASP A 693 22.30 2.31 5.81
N GLY A 694 22.79 3.55 5.78
CA GLY A 694 23.75 4.05 6.76
C GLY A 694 23.26 4.24 8.20
N SER A 695 21.95 4.11 8.48
CA SER A 695 21.32 4.50 9.75
C SER A 695 19.99 3.79 10.01
N VAL A 696 19.57 3.72 11.29
CA VAL A 696 18.37 2.98 11.74
C VAL A 696 18.46 1.48 11.46
N ARG A 697 18.07 0.73 12.48
CA ARG A 697 18.25 -0.71 12.56
C ARG A 697 17.11 -1.23 13.38
N GLU A 698 16.36 -2.12 12.80
CA GLU A 698 15.22 -2.79 13.41
C GLU A 698 15.51 -4.30 13.54
N ASP A 699 14.53 -5.05 14.02
CA ASP A 699 14.69 -6.47 14.36
C ASP A 699 14.96 -7.38 13.15
N GLY A 700 14.65 -6.92 11.93
CA GLY A 700 14.94 -7.64 10.69
C GLY A 700 13.78 -8.53 10.25
N PHE A 701 14.11 -9.55 9.45
CA PHE A 701 13.17 -10.43 8.79
C PHE A 701 13.23 -11.84 9.38
N TYR A 702 12.07 -12.40 9.70
CA TYR A 702 11.92 -13.76 10.20
C TYR A 702 11.09 -14.58 9.22
N PHE A 703 11.47 -15.84 9.01
CA PHE A 703 10.61 -16.81 8.37
C PHE A 703 10.62 -18.18 9.08
N ASP A 704 9.53 -18.90 8.93
CA ASP A 704 9.30 -20.24 9.48
C ASP A 704 8.44 -21.08 8.52
N ASP A 705 8.43 -22.40 8.66
CA ASP A 705 7.59 -23.32 7.88
C ASP A 705 7.67 -23.11 6.34
N LEU A 706 8.89 -22.99 5.80
CA LEU A 706 9.12 -22.80 4.37
C LEU A 706 8.82 -24.07 3.58
N GLU A 707 7.83 -23.99 2.70
CA GLU A 707 7.39 -25.09 1.85
C GLU A 707 7.39 -24.71 0.38
N VAL A 708 7.86 -25.63 -0.47
CA VAL A 708 7.59 -25.58 -1.92
C VAL A 708 6.78 -26.79 -2.30
N LYS A 709 5.54 -26.56 -2.73
CA LYS A 709 4.59 -27.59 -3.13
C LYS A 709 4.36 -27.51 -4.62
N ILE A 710 4.29 -28.68 -5.25
CA ILE A 710 3.89 -28.81 -6.64
C ILE A 710 2.71 -29.75 -6.80
N ILE A 711 2.04 -29.60 -7.93
CA ILE A 711 1.19 -30.62 -8.50
C ILE A 711 1.93 -31.22 -9.67
N GLN A 712 2.09 -32.54 -9.67
CA GLN A 712 2.58 -33.27 -10.83
C GLN A 712 1.41 -33.83 -11.61
N ASP A 713 1.50 -33.75 -12.94
CA ASP A 713 0.67 -34.58 -13.79
C ASP A 713 1.05 -36.04 -13.51
N ASN A 714 0.14 -36.81 -12.92
CA ASN A 714 0.30 -38.26 -12.84
C ASN A 714 0.08 -38.90 -14.22
N LEU A 715 0.83 -38.46 -15.23
CA LEU A 715 1.03 -39.19 -16.47
C LEU A 715 2.00 -40.33 -16.18
N SER A 716 1.45 -41.41 -15.60
CA SER A 716 2.01 -42.76 -15.61
C SER A 716 3.48 -42.84 -15.17
N LEU A 717 3.73 -43.45 -14.01
CA LEU A 717 4.87 -44.34 -13.93
C LEU A 717 4.73 -45.38 -15.05
N ASN A 718 5.29 -45.10 -16.22
CA ASN A 718 5.84 -46.19 -16.99
C ASN A 718 6.98 -46.70 -16.10
N GLU A 719 6.69 -47.75 -15.33
CA GLU A 719 7.69 -48.77 -15.04
C GLU A 719 8.22 -49.24 -16.39
N SER A 720 9.15 -48.48 -16.95
CA SER A 720 10.09 -49.01 -17.93
C SER A 720 11.04 -49.86 -17.09
N GLU A 721 10.61 -51.09 -16.84
CA GLU A 721 11.45 -52.10 -16.22
C GLU A 721 12.80 -52.12 -16.94
N PHE A 722 13.87 -52.42 -16.21
CA PHE A 722 15.11 -52.74 -16.89
C PHE A 722 14.87 -53.98 -17.75
N ASP A 723 15.23 -53.90 -19.04
CA ASP A 723 15.18 -55.08 -19.91
C ASP A 723 16.28 -56.06 -19.43
N ASP A 724 15.88 -57.29 -19.11
CA ASP A 724 16.76 -58.40 -18.70
C ASP A 724 17.56 -58.20 -17.39
N ILE A 725 16.93 -57.67 -16.32
CA ILE A 725 17.51 -57.76 -14.96
C ILE A 725 17.02 -58.99 -14.19
N THR A 726 17.98 -59.73 -13.64
CA THR A 726 17.72 -60.79 -12.66
C THR A 726 18.66 -60.67 -11.48
N ILE A 727 18.11 -60.75 -10.27
CA ILE A 727 18.88 -60.79 -9.03
C ILE A 727 18.88 -62.20 -8.43
N TYR A 728 20.03 -62.67 -7.95
CA TYR A 728 20.15 -63.98 -7.29
C TYR A 728 21.44 -64.10 -6.47
N PRO A 729 21.52 -64.99 -5.47
CA PRO A 729 20.40 -65.69 -4.86
C PRO A 729 19.53 -64.74 -4.04
N ASN A 730 18.26 -65.08 -3.86
CA ASN A 730 17.35 -64.43 -2.94
C ASN A 730 16.45 -65.52 -2.33
N PRO A 731 16.64 -65.94 -1.06
CA PRO A 731 17.47 -65.29 -0.02
C PRO A 731 18.99 -65.28 -0.30
N VAL A 732 19.68 -64.28 0.23
CA VAL A 732 21.13 -64.05 0.10
C VAL A 732 21.83 -64.18 1.46
N ASN A 733 22.97 -64.85 1.51
CA ASN A 733 23.80 -64.91 2.72
C ASN A 733 24.85 -63.78 2.72
N ASP A 734 25.76 -63.82 1.73
CA ASP A 734 26.91 -62.90 1.70
C ASP A 734 26.92 -61.99 0.48
N GLU A 735 26.61 -62.48 -0.72
CA GLU A 735 26.67 -61.69 -1.96
C GLU A 735 25.41 -61.88 -2.80
N ILE A 736 24.84 -60.77 -3.28
CA ILE A 736 23.75 -60.80 -4.28
C ILE A 736 24.30 -60.38 -5.64
N TYR A 737 23.97 -61.16 -6.67
CA TYR A 737 24.38 -60.94 -8.05
C TYR A 737 23.24 -60.24 -8.79
N ILE A 738 23.58 -59.13 -9.45
CA ILE A 738 22.71 -58.41 -10.38
C ILE A 738 23.17 -58.78 -11.78
N LYS A 739 22.40 -59.62 -12.47
CA LYS A 739 22.64 -59.90 -13.89
C LYS A 739 21.85 -58.89 -14.71
N SER A 740 22.56 -58.04 -15.44
CA SER A 740 22.02 -56.94 -16.23
C SER A 740 22.86 -56.70 -17.49
N THR A 741 22.24 -56.12 -18.53
CA THR A 741 22.93 -55.54 -19.70
C THR A 741 23.00 -54.01 -19.64
N ALA A 742 22.44 -53.40 -18.58
CA ALA A 742 22.40 -51.95 -18.39
C ALA A 742 23.79 -51.36 -18.10
N HIS A 743 23.99 -50.12 -18.51
CA HIS A 743 25.21 -49.33 -18.24
C HIS A 743 24.82 -48.15 -17.35
N ASP A 744 25.77 -47.67 -16.55
CA ASP A 744 25.62 -46.49 -15.68
C ASP A 744 24.38 -46.52 -14.79
N TYR A 745 24.16 -47.65 -14.08
CA TYR A 745 23.10 -47.78 -13.09
C TYR A 745 23.66 -47.76 -11.66
N SER A 746 22.84 -47.38 -10.70
CA SER A 746 23.13 -47.46 -9.28
C SER A 746 22.29 -48.56 -8.62
N ALA A 747 22.76 -49.02 -7.47
CA ALA A 747 22.04 -49.93 -6.59
C ALA A 747 21.98 -49.35 -5.18
N THR A 748 20.77 -49.23 -4.64
CA THR A 748 20.51 -48.68 -3.32
C THR A 748 19.76 -49.71 -2.49
N LEU A 749 20.25 -50.02 -1.29
CA LEU A 749 19.58 -50.91 -0.35
C LEU A 749 18.90 -50.11 0.75
N TYR A 750 17.63 -50.38 0.99
CA TYR A 750 16.84 -49.76 2.05
C TYR A 750 16.38 -50.78 3.09
N SER A 751 16.22 -50.32 4.32
CA SER A 751 15.45 -51.02 5.35
C SER A 751 13.97 -51.06 4.98
N ILE A 752 13.19 -51.94 5.63
CA ILE A 752 11.72 -51.95 5.48
C ILE A 752 11.04 -50.64 5.92
N HIS A 753 11.74 -49.78 6.66
CA HIS A 753 11.26 -48.48 7.10
C HIS A 753 11.71 -47.34 6.16
N GLY A 754 12.28 -47.65 4.99
CA GLY A 754 12.67 -46.67 3.98
C GLY A 754 14.03 -46.00 4.22
N GLN A 755 14.79 -46.42 5.24
CA GLN A 755 16.13 -45.87 5.49
C GLN A 755 17.14 -46.46 4.51
N GLN A 756 17.89 -45.62 3.79
CA GLN A 756 19.01 -46.06 2.95
C GLN A 756 20.14 -46.61 3.82
N ILE A 757 20.57 -47.84 3.53
CA ILE A 757 21.63 -48.56 4.27
C ILE A 757 22.86 -48.80 3.40
N MET A 758 22.70 -48.89 2.08
CA MET A 758 23.81 -49.01 1.13
C MET A 758 23.48 -48.22 -0.13
N TYR A 759 24.51 -47.62 -0.74
CA TYR A 759 24.46 -47.07 -2.08
C TYR A 759 25.71 -47.45 -2.86
N GLN A 760 25.54 -47.88 -4.11
CA GLN A 760 26.62 -48.16 -5.03
C GLN A 760 26.29 -47.59 -6.42
N ALA A 761 27.09 -46.64 -6.90
CA ALA A 761 26.93 -46.00 -8.20
C ALA A 761 27.80 -46.65 -9.28
N GLU A 762 27.61 -46.20 -10.53
CA GLU A 762 28.47 -46.50 -11.69
C GLU A 762 28.59 -48.00 -12.02
N LEU A 763 27.53 -48.77 -11.72
CA LEU A 763 27.46 -50.19 -12.10
C LEU A 763 27.23 -50.31 -13.60
N THR A 764 27.94 -51.25 -14.22
CA THR A 764 27.82 -51.54 -15.65
C THR A 764 27.80 -53.04 -15.88
N GLY A 765 26.87 -53.50 -16.70
CA GLY A 765 26.65 -54.90 -16.96
C GLY A 765 26.25 -55.67 -15.70
N SER A 766 26.68 -56.93 -15.61
CA SER A 766 26.41 -57.76 -14.43
C SER A 766 27.35 -57.40 -13.28
N SER A 767 26.79 -57.16 -12.10
CA SER A 767 27.49 -56.69 -10.90
C SER A 767 27.18 -57.57 -9.69
N ARG A 768 27.92 -57.39 -8.60
CA ARG A 768 27.67 -58.05 -7.31
C ARG A 768 27.69 -57.02 -6.18
N LEU A 769 26.84 -57.22 -5.17
CA LEU A 769 26.81 -56.44 -3.94
C LEU A 769 27.14 -57.35 -2.76
N ASP A 770 28.04 -56.89 -1.89
CA ASP A 770 28.42 -57.58 -0.64
C ASP A 770 27.45 -57.17 0.47
N LEU A 771 26.71 -58.15 0.96
CA LEU A 771 25.67 -58.02 1.99
C LEU A 771 26.04 -58.72 3.31
N SER A 772 27.25 -59.28 3.43
CA SER A 772 27.69 -60.06 4.60
C SER A 772 27.70 -59.28 5.93
N GLY A 773 27.67 -57.95 5.87
CA GLY A 773 27.66 -57.06 7.03
C GLY A 773 26.27 -56.70 7.58
N PHE A 774 25.18 -57.09 6.91
CA PHE A 774 23.82 -56.73 7.33
C PHE A 774 23.14 -57.83 8.15
N ALA A 775 22.24 -57.43 9.05
CA ALA A 775 21.49 -58.37 9.86
C ALA A 775 20.49 -59.17 9.02
N SER A 776 20.16 -60.39 9.45
CA SER A 776 19.13 -61.19 8.79
C SER A 776 17.78 -60.46 8.81
N GLY A 777 17.13 -60.33 7.65
CA GLY A 777 15.92 -59.53 7.52
C GLY A 777 15.45 -59.29 6.09
N LEU A 778 14.30 -58.64 5.95
CA LEU A 778 13.77 -58.18 4.67
C LEU A 778 14.34 -56.80 4.34
N TYR A 779 14.78 -56.62 3.10
CA TYR A 779 15.32 -55.35 2.60
C TYR A 779 14.73 -55.05 1.22
N ILE A 780 14.83 -53.78 0.82
CA ILE A 780 14.41 -53.31 -0.50
C ILE A 780 15.66 -52.92 -1.28
N LEU A 781 15.95 -53.61 -2.38
CA LEU A 781 17.03 -53.28 -3.30
C LEU A 781 16.45 -52.53 -4.50
N GLN A 782 16.78 -51.25 -4.63
CA GLN A 782 16.42 -50.40 -5.77
C GLN A 782 17.60 -50.35 -6.74
N LEU A 783 17.33 -50.55 -8.03
CA LEU A 783 18.27 -50.27 -9.12
C LEU A 783 17.75 -49.07 -9.90
N GLN A 784 18.64 -48.16 -10.30
CA GLN A 784 18.25 -46.92 -10.98
C GLN A 784 19.26 -46.48 -12.05
N THR A 785 18.79 -46.01 -13.19
CA THR A 785 19.55 -45.19 -14.15
C THR A 785 18.93 -43.80 -14.21
N ASN A 786 19.49 -42.90 -15.02
CA ASN A 786 18.89 -41.59 -15.29
C ASN A 786 17.47 -41.65 -15.88
N THR A 787 17.02 -42.81 -16.38
CA THR A 787 15.74 -42.94 -17.10
C THR A 787 14.92 -44.18 -16.73
N LYS A 788 15.43 -45.09 -15.90
CA LYS A 788 14.76 -46.34 -15.49
C LYS A 788 14.96 -46.62 -14.01
N GLN A 789 13.99 -47.27 -13.38
CA GLN A 789 14.08 -47.72 -12.00
C GLN A 789 13.39 -49.08 -11.84
N GLN A 790 13.96 -49.97 -11.02
CA GLN A 790 13.32 -51.24 -10.66
C GLN A 790 13.66 -51.62 -9.23
N VAL A 791 12.67 -52.15 -8.51
CA VAL A 791 12.76 -52.44 -7.08
C VAL A 791 12.58 -53.93 -6.83
N PHE A 792 13.44 -54.50 -6.00
CA PHE A 792 13.40 -55.89 -5.59
C PHE A 792 13.26 -56.03 -4.08
N LYS A 793 12.46 -56.99 -3.64
CA LYS A 793 12.44 -57.43 -2.24
C LYS A 793 13.50 -58.50 -2.06
N ILE A 794 14.47 -58.27 -1.18
CA ILE A 794 15.53 -59.25 -0.90
C ILE A 794 15.54 -59.66 0.56
N ILE A 795 15.81 -60.93 0.81
CA ILE A 795 15.90 -61.51 2.16
C ILE A 795 17.37 -61.81 2.42
N ILE A 796 17.95 -61.18 3.43
CA ILE A 796 19.30 -61.51 3.93
C ILE A 796 19.12 -62.56 5.03
N ASP A 797 19.75 -63.72 4.89
CA ASP A 797 19.63 -64.88 5.80
C ASP A 797 20.74 -64.93 6.85
#